data_AF-A0A835YE97-F1
#
_entry.id   AF-A0A835YE97-F1
#
_cell.length_a   1.000
_cell.length_b   1.000
_cell.length_c   1.000
_cell.angle_alpha   90.00
_cell.angle_beta   90.00
_cell.angle_gamma   90.00
#
_symmetry.space_group_name_H-M   'P 1'
#
loop_
_entity.id
_entity.type
_entity.pdbx_description
1 polymer ?
#
loop_
_entity_poly.entity_id
_entity_poly.type
_entity_poly.pdbx_seq_one_letter_code
_entity_poly.pdbx_strand_id
1 'polypeptide(L)'
;MSKADVEAAVPEAPAVADPEKVKVVEVASLESYPGDDIAAKITAAVESSPVVVFGKVHCPFSIEARRIFASLGVKPLDFDVDVMPQGGEVWDTLKKLHAPQKTVPYVYVNKAMIGGCDMTKQKHSTGELQKMLSAAGVKIIVNSQTSSDARIARCGVLEKGSEAGGTLIHFPEALDNRAVRFNGFWGFVICLLCAIYYKEPGAHWTMGGLMVDFACRFMGGGNFSPLGSLSACCCALLDATGKSRPIWIAGPPKQFASLCGLMFSTLSFFFFMVSIHEDKLNIVGLSFACALGAASLMEWALDFCLGCWMFGMMIKFGLVKDTVYQTFINTKDETEYTYDFFNKRLNEGDPPMLAKRFNSEYPVKVDYKYKAKTDDMTKEDFHPIKHVKIMHFVMHLGIVGLACAWKAADPIGRMAPFGGLNAPSAVYYAIAVFSAIWYFTWVVLYIMKICLYPSKVFKEMNNNVAGPCFSLPFVILVLYAYIEYDRDPEFAKVLFWIGAPTSLAISLIWVSGWIASKKELEHVNAAWMLMPVGNFVAAAVGPVLDPAYRNAMQFWFAVAFMFYCCLLVITVYKAFVMPEYDDRVRPAMAAWVAAPAIGAFAYIACYGQQSIAAYKTPNAVADTAQVLAMLILENPLLTAANPSLKAAAQQLAAVPAPTFGYQDFIFINLYWFSIASAIILVLCFWRPYFGRIRFDMSYWAASFPACAMCICSILYNSLKPGDLAEAIAYTCLFLASYITVILLLQTLASLLRLGVFVPDYKWGPMSYMRLSHEALRGASPRLLDAAKNCGTDATALATLRSLWAGVLMMHTEHGRHEDEIIFRTYNEFFPNLTHDADHQHHELDALLDKISKMLAAGGETLSGAAAGELSEAVEKYVKELEAHLRWEEDHLQAMPRKYIPLGLAKQIIAKCWASTDARTWHVLLPLLVENMPMSFQRVRFIKTLLWSMPERCHQFGLILAKGVDAVTWRRIIAEVPEIIPRGVNMYWERYY
;
A
#
# COMPACT_ATOMS: atom_id res chain seq x y z
N MET A 1 17.81 3.90 50.36
CA MET A 1 18.86 4.66 51.08
C MET A 1 18.19 5.67 51.97
N SER A 2 18.75 5.96 53.15
CA SER A 2 18.12 6.83 54.15
C SER A 2 18.11 8.29 53.70
N LYS A 3 17.11 9.05 54.15
CA LYS A 3 16.83 10.43 53.72
C LYS A 3 17.95 11.43 54.06
N ALA A 4 18.81 11.11 55.02
CA ALA A 4 19.88 12.00 55.50
C ALA A 4 21.15 11.97 54.64
N ASP A 5 21.39 10.89 53.89
CA ASP A 5 22.62 10.75 53.08
C ASP A 5 22.50 11.42 51.69
N VAL A 6 21.28 11.78 51.30
CA VAL A 6 20.97 12.49 50.04
C VAL A 6 21.05 14.01 50.21
N GLU A 7 20.88 14.53 51.43
CA GLU A 7 20.82 15.98 51.70
C GLU A 7 22.21 16.66 51.75
N ALA A 8 23.31 15.91 51.82
CA ALA A 8 24.66 16.48 52.01
C ALA A 8 25.54 16.57 50.75
N ALA A 9 25.10 16.09 49.58
CA ALA A 9 25.96 15.94 48.40
C ALA A 9 25.45 16.61 47.11
N VAL A 10 24.60 17.63 47.21
CA VAL A 10 24.16 18.43 46.05
C VAL A 10 24.80 19.82 46.15
N PRO A 11 25.77 20.18 45.28
CA PRO A 11 26.16 21.57 45.12
C PRO A 11 24.95 22.36 44.57
N GLU A 12 24.67 23.51 45.18
CA GLU A 12 23.60 24.42 44.77
C GLU A 12 23.60 24.62 43.25
N ALA A 13 22.57 24.09 42.59
CA ALA A 13 22.22 24.45 41.24
C ALA A 13 21.78 25.93 41.23
N PRO A 14 22.18 26.74 40.23
CA PRO A 14 21.77 28.13 40.17
C PRO A 14 20.25 28.21 40.02
N ALA A 15 19.64 29.10 40.79
CA ALA A 15 18.19 29.35 40.79
C ALA A 15 17.68 29.61 39.36
N VAL A 16 16.79 28.73 38.88
CA VAL A 16 15.96 28.97 37.69
C VAL A 16 14.93 30.03 38.08
N ALA A 17 14.97 31.15 37.37
CA ALA A 17 14.15 32.32 37.64
C ALA A 17 12.67 32.08 37.28
N ASP A 18 11.82 32.55 38.20
CA ASP A 18 10.38 32.77 38.15
C ASP A 18 9.88 33.35 36.80
N PRO A 19 8.86 32.77 36.13
CA PRO A 19 8.40 33.24 34.81
C PRO A 19 7.63 34.58 34.86
N GLU A 20 7.37 35.12 36.05
CA GLU A 20 6.59 36.36 36.21
C GLU A 20 7.44 37.63 36.49
N LYS A 21 8.76 37.55 36.27
CA LYS A 21 9.61 38.73 36.17
C LYS A 21 10.46 38.64 34.91
N VAL A 22 9.95 39.21 33.81
CA VAL A 22 10.80 39.67 32.70
C VAL A 22 11.76 40.70 33.30
N LYS A 23 12.96 40.24 33.69
CA LYS A 23 14.07 41.14 33.99
C LYS A 23 14.31 41.95 32.72
N VAL A 24 14.22 43.27 32.90
CA VAL A 24 14.78 44.29 32.02
C VAL A 24 16.07 43.73 31.43
N VAL A 25 16.09 43.59 30.10
CA VAL A 25 17.28 43.30 29.30
C VAL A 25 18.41 44.18 29.85
N GLU A 26 19.59 43.63 30.14
CA GLU A 26 20.75 44.45 30.49
C GLU A 26 20.86 45.58 29.45
N VAL A 27 20.55 46.80 29.87
CA VAL A 27 20.59 47.96 29.00
C VAL A 27 22.07 48.15 28.70
N ALA A 28 22.50 47.82 27.49
CA ALA A 28 23.86 48.08 27.06
C ALA A 28 24.12 49.58 27.23
N SER A 29 25.05 49.95 28.14
CA SER A 29 25.37 51.36 28.34
C SER A 29 26.29 51.81 27.21
N LEU A 30 25.90 52.87 26.51
CA LEU A 30 26.69 53.46 25.42
C LEU A 30 28.05 54.02 25.94
N GLU A 31 28.20 54.18 27.26
CA GLU A 31 29.42 54.59 27.95
C GLU A 31 30.57 53.58 27.84
N SER A 32 30.26 52.31 27.58
CA SER A 32 31.25 51.23 27.43
C SER A 32 32.01 51.26 26.09
N TYR A 33 31.62 52.13 25.16
CA TYR A 33 32.21 52.23 23.82
C TYR A 33 33.19 53.42 23.70
N PRO A 34 34.35 53.24 23.03
CA PRO A 34 35.37 54.27 22.91
C PRO A 34 34.91 55.45 22.02
N GLY A 35 35.21 56.68 22.44
CA GLY A 35 34.93 57.90 21.65
C GLY A 35 34.78 59.16 22.53
N ASP A 36 35.34 60.29 22.07
CA ASP A 36 35.29 61.58 22.78
C ASP A 36 33.91 62.27 22.68
N ASP A 37 33.13 61.95 21.64
CA ASP A 37 31.76 62.46 21.43
C ASP A 37 30.72 61.31 21.30
N ILE A 38 29.44 61.66 21.40
CA ILE A 38 28.32 60.68 21.35
C ILE A 38 28.17 60.06 19.96
N ALA A 39 28.55 60.77 18.89
CA ALA A 39 28.46 60.25 17.53
C ALA A 39 29.52 59.17 17.26
N ALA A 40 30.72 59.33 17.80
CA ALA A 40 31.81 58.36 17.79
C ALA A 40 31.42 57.12 18.60
N LYS A 41 30.75 57.28 19.74
CA LYS A 41 30.23 56.15 20.54
C LYS A 41 29.13 55.36 19.82
N ILE A 42 28.20 56.04 19.14
CA ILE A 42 27.18 55.37 18.30
C ILE A 42 27.86 54.58 17.17
N THR A 43 28.88 55.17 16.54
CA THR A 43 29.63 54.52 15.45
C THR A 43 30.36 53.28 15.96
N ALA A 44 31.04 53.36 17.11
CA ALA A 44 31.71 52.23 17.74
C ALA A 44 30.75 51.09 18.14
N ALA A 45 29.53 51.44 18.60
CA ALA A 45 28.49 50.45 18.90
C ALA A 45 27.92 49.77 17.64
N VAL A 46 27.78 50.52 16.53
CA VAL A 46 27.37 49.98 15.23
C VAL A 46 28.44 49.08 14.61
N GLU A 47 29.72 49.31 14.93
CA GLU A 47 30.82 48.47 14.46
C GLU A 47 31.01 47.18 15.27
N SER A 48 30.55 47.13 16.53
CA SER A 48 30.75 45.98 17.42
C SER A 48 29.82 44.80 17.15
N SER A 49 28.64 45.05 16.56
CA SER A 49 27.61 44.04 16.32
C SER A 49 27.06 44.12 14.89
N PRO A 50 26.78 42.99 14.23
CA PRO A 50 26.22 42.97 12.88
C PRO A 50 24.80 43.54 12.79
N VAL A 51 24.05 43.58 13.89
CA VAL A 51 22.71 44.20 13.96
C VAL A 51 22.61 45.04 15.22
N VAL A 52 22.24 46.32 15.06
CA VAL A 52 22.06 47.27 16.16
C VAL A 52 20.72 48.00 16.01
N VAL A 53 19.98 48.10 17.11
CA VAL A 53 18.67 48.76 17.17
C VAL A 53 18.69 49.83 18.26
N PHE A 54 18.35 51.07 17.91
CA PHE A 54 18.05 52.12 18.88
C PHE A 54 16.54 52.34 18.92
N GLY A 55 15.91 52.02 20.05
CA GLY A 55 14.45 51.95 20.20
C GLY A 55 13.94 52.63 21.48
N LYS A 56 12.64 52.45 21.73
CA LYS A 56 12.00 52.77 23.01
C LYS A 56 11.26 51.55 23.55
N VAL A 57 11.32 51.31 24.86
CA VAL A 57 10.72 50.15 25.51
C VAL A 57 9.21 50.07 25.28
N HIS A 58 8.51 51.20 25.38
CA HIS A 58 7.05 51.26 25.27
C HIS A 58 6.52 51.58 23.85
N CYS A 59 7.40 51.61 22.83
CA CYS A 59 6.97 51.96 21.48
C CYS A 59 6.54 50.71 20.67
N PRO A 60 5.29 50.67 20.16
CA PRO A 60 4.81 49.50 19.40
C PRO A 60 5.62 49.23 18.13
N PHE A 61 6.15 50.27 17.47
CA PHE A 61 6.98 50.13 16.27
C PHE A 61 8.39 49.57 16.57
N SER A 62 8.93 49.87 17.76
CA SER A 62 10.23 49.32 18.19
C SER A 62 10.10 47.86 18.60
N ILE A 63 9.03 47.52 19.34
CA ILE A 63 8.67 46.13 19.69
C ILE A 63 8.48 45.29 18.42
N GLU A 64 7.80 45.85 17.41
CA GLU A 64 7.54 45.15 16.16
C GLU A 64 8.82 44.91 15.34
N ALA A 65 9.75 45.87 15.30
CA ALA A 65 11.05 45.66 14.66
C ALA A 65 11.87 44.57 15.39
N ARG A 66 11.84 44.54 16.73
CA ARG A 66 12.47 43.47 17.54
C ARG A 66 11.88 42.10 17.23
N ARG A 67 10.56 41.99 17.10
CA ARG A 67 9.86 40.75 16.72
C ARG A 67 10.32 40.23 15.36
N ILE A 68 10.57 41.10 14.39
CA ILE A 68 11.04 40.71 13.06
C ILE A 68 12.45 40.11 13.11
N PHE A 69 13.37 40.65 13.92
CA PHE A 69 14.70 40.04 14.09
C PHE A 69 14.64 38.75 14.92
N ALA A 70 13.80 38.71 15.95
CA ALA A 70 13.58 37.51 16.75
C ALA A 70 12.98 36.35 15.93
N SER A 71 12.04 36.63 15.02
CA SER A 71 11.45 35.62 14.12
C SER A 71 12.45 35.06 13.11
N LEU A 72 13.52 35.80 12.83
CA LEU A 72 14.65 35.38 12.00
C LEU A 72 15.76 34.66 12.81
N GLY A 73 15.58 34.49 14.13
CA GLY A 73 16.57 33.89 15.02
C GLY A 73 17.79 34.78 15.28
N VAL A 74 17.69 36.09 15.00
CA VAL A 74 18.78 37.05 15.16
C VAL A 74 18.54 37.88 16.42
N LYS A 75 19.51 37.88 17.35
CA LYS A 75 19.47 38.73 18.55
C LYS A 75 20.18 40.06 18.24
N PRO A 76 19.47 41.19 18.08
CA PRO A 76 20.10 42.49 17.85
C PRO A 76 20.77 43.01 19.13
N LEU A 77 21.79 43.85 18.98
CA LEU A 77 22.30 44.70 20.05
C LEU A 77 21.34 45.89 20.21
N ASP A 78 20.67 45.99 21.35
CA ASP A 78 19.54 46.89 21.54
C ASP A 78 19.87 48.00 22.55
N PHE A 79 19.52 49.24 22.20
CA PHE A 79 19.68 50.42 23.03
C PHE A 79 18.32 51.10 23.22
N ASP A 80 17.82 51.07 24.45
CA ASP A 80 16.58 51.72 24.85
C ASP A 80 16.83 53.17 25.23
N VAL A 81 16.52 54.08 24.29
CA VAL A 81 16.82 55.51 24.37
C VAL A 81 15.94 56.23 25.41
N ASP A 82 14.83 55.62 25.84
CA ASP A 82 13.93 56.14 26.89
C ASP A 82 14.34 55.76 28.32
N VAL A 83 15.21 54.75 28.48
CA VAL A 83 15.62 54.23 29.81
C VAL A 83 17.10 54.51 30.11
N MET A 84 17.92 54.84 29.11
CA MET A 84 19.33 55.14 29.32
C MET A 84 19.59 56.58 29.85
N PRO A 85 20.61 56.80 30.72
CA PRO A 85 20.92 58.11 31.30
C PRO A 85 21.22 59.21 30.26
N GLN A 86 21.87 58.86 29.14
CA GLN A 86 22.23 59.79 28.06
C GLN A 86 21.23 59.77 26.88
N GLY A 87 20.03 59.22 27.09
CA GLY A 87 19.07 58.93 26.02
C GLY A 87 18.62 60.14 25.22
N GLY A 88 18.42 61.29 25.88
CA GLY A 88 18.04 62.53 25.18
C GLY A 88 19.08 63.00 24.16
N GLU A 89 20.37 62.93 24.52
CA GLU A 89 21.46 63.37 23.66
C GLU A 89 21.74 62.38 22.52
N VAL A 90 21.61 61.07 22.78
CA VAL A 90 21.65 60.01 21.77
C VAL A 90 20.51 60.18 20.77
N TRP A 91 19.31 60.48 21.25
CA TRP A 91 18.13 60.73 20.42
C TRP A 91 18.31 61.92 19.48
N ASP A 92 18.83 63.04 20.00
CA ASP A 92 19.06 64.24 19.21
C ASP A 92 20.22 64.08 18.22
N THR A 93 21.23 63.29 18.57
CA THR A 93 22.35 62.96 17.68
C THR A 93 21.90 62.05 16.53
N LEU A 94 21.09 61.01 16.80
CA LEU A 94 20.52 60.13 15.77
C LEU A 94 19.63 60.88 14.76
N LYS A 95 18.82 61.86 15.22
CA LYS A 95 18.03 62.73 14.34
C LYS A 95 18.90 63.59 13.41
N LYS A 96 20.05 64.07 13.90
CA LYS A 96 20.99 64.88 13.11
C LYS A 96 21.73 64.03 12.07
N LEU A 97 22.11 62.80 12.43
CA LEU A 97 22.86 61.89 11.55
C LEU A 97 22.00 61.32 10.41
N HIS A 98 20.70 61.11 10.62
CA HIS A 98 19.83 60.41 9.65
C HIS A 98 18.56 61.19 9.28
N ALA A 99 18.64 62.52 9.12
CA ALA A 99 17.56 63.31 8.54
C ALA A 99 17.24 62.81 7.11
N PRO A 100 15.96 62.53 6.74
CA PRO A 100 14.73 63.04 7.35
C PRO A 100 14.02 62.12 8.37
N GLN A 101 14.62 60.99 8.80
CA GLN A 101 14.00 60.10 9.78
C GLN A 101 13.94 60.78 11.16
N LYS A 102 12.74 60.84 11.75
CA LYS A 102 12.49 61.52 13.06
C LYS A 102 11.95 60.59 14.13
N THR A 103 11.63 59.34 13.79
CA THR A 103 10.92 58.37 14.63
C THR A 103 11.77 57.13 14.93
N VAL A 104 11.60 56.57 16.13
CA VAL A 104 12.16 55.26 16.52
C VAL A 104 11.36 54.15 15.84
N PRO A 105 11.96 52.98 15.57
CA PRO A 105 13.36 52.59 15.84
C PRO A 105 14.36 53.06 14.77
N TYR A 106 15.65 53.15 15.11
CA TYR A 106 16.75 53.27 14.14
C TYR A 106 17.47 51.92 14.06
N VAL A 107 17.43 51.29 12.89
CA VAL A 107 17.94 49.93 12.69
C VAL A 107 19.15 49.93 11.77
N TYR A 108 20.25 49.33 12.22
CA TYR A 108 21.48 49.13 11.47
C TYR A 108 21.71 47.64 11.22
N VAL A 109 22.09 47.30 10.00
CA VAL A 109 22.52 45.96 9.60
C VAL A 109 23.84 46.08 8.84
N ASN A 110 24.87 45.39 9.30
CA ASN A 110 26.20 45.41 8.73
C ASN A 110 26.77 46.82 8.53
N LYS A 111 26.75 47.62 9.60
CA LYS A 111 27.22 49.02 9.65
C LYS A 111 26.40 50.03 8.82
N ALA A 112 25.42 49.59 8.05
CA ALA A 112 24.55 50.45 7.26
C ALA A 112 23.18 50.64 7.94
N MET A 113 22.71 51.89 7.99
CA MET A 113 21.36 52.24 8.45
C MET A 113 20.32 51.77 7.42
N ILE A 114 19.42 50.86 7.81
CA ILE A 114 18.36 50.35 6.90
C ILE A 114 17.04 51.12 7.02
N GLY A 115 16.87 51.91 8.08
CA GLY A 115 15.71 52.77 8.32
C GLY A 115 14.94 52.43 9.60
N GLY A 116 13.65 52.78 9.62
CA GLY A 116 12.73 52.51 10.72
C GLY A 116 11.94 51.20 10.60
N CYS A 117 10.87 51.07 11.39
CA CYS A 117 10.04 49.85 11.44
C CYS A 117 9.43 49.52 10.06
N ASP A 118 8.88 50.50 9.34
CA ASP A 118 8.23 50.28 8.04
C ASP A 118 9.22 49.81 6.97
N MET A 119 10.42 50.41 6.94
CA MET A 119 11.50 49.98 6.04
C MET A 119 12.02 48.58 6.39
N THR A 120 12.10 48.25 7.69
CA THR A 120 12.49 46.92 8.16
C THR A 120 11.45 45.88 7.75
N LYS A 121 10.15 46.18 7.86
CA LYS A 121 9.05 45.34 7.39
C LYS A 121 9.09 45.13 5.87
N GLN A 122 9.31 46.20 5.11
CA GLN A 122 9.38 46.14 3.65
C GLN A 122 10.58 45.31 3.17
N LYS A 123 11.75 45.49 3.79
CA LYS A 123 12.95 44.69 3.47
C LYS A 123 12.81 43.23 3.91
N HIS A 124 12.08 42.98 4.99
CA HIS A 124 11.75 41.63 5.44
C HIS A 124 10.78 40.92 4.47
N SER A 125 9.73 41.61 3.99
CA SER A 125 8.73 41.03 3.08
C SER A 125 9.27 40.77 1.68
N THR A 126 10.24 41.58 1.22
CA THR A 126 10.91 41.44 -0.08
C THR A 126 12.06 40.43 -0.07
N GLY A 127 12.45 39.88 1.09
CA GLY A 127 13.58 38.95 1.21
C GLY A 127 14.96 39.63 1.21
N GLU A 128 15.01 40.96 1.13
CA GLU A 128 16.25 41.74 1.06
C GLU A 128 16.97 41.77 2.41
N LEU A 129 16.23 41.86 3.51
CA LEU A 129 16.77 41.88 4.87
C LEU A 129 17.55 40.59 5.19
N GLN A 130 17.03 39.44 4.75
CA GLN A 130 17.66 38.14 4.93
C GLN A 130 18.97 38.03 4.12
N LYS A 131 19.03 38.63 2.92
CA LYS A 131 20.26 38.73 2.14
C LYS A 131 21.31 39.61 2.83
N MET A 132 20.89 40.76 3.37
CA MET A 132 21.78 41.68 4.09
C MET A 132 22.36 41.04 5.36
N LEU A 133 21.52 40.33 6.12
CA LEU A 133 21.94 39.60 7.32
C LEU A 133 22.88 38.42 6.99
N SER A 134 22.63 37.70 5.89
CA SER A 134 23.49 36.60 5.44
C SER A 134 24.85 37.13 4.95
N ALA A 135 24.86 38.27 4.24
CA ALA A 135 26.08 38.96 3.83
C ALA A 135 26.89 39.50 5.02
N ALA A 136 26.24 39.77 6.14
CA ALA A 136 26.87 40.16 7.40
C ALA A 136 27.43 38.97 8.22
N GLY A 137 27.34 37.74 7.70
CA GLY A 137 27.80 36.52 8.38
C GLY A 137 26.89 36.06 9.53
N VAL A 138 25.67 36.61 9.64
CA VAL A 138 24.70 36.21 10.67
C VAL A 138 23.97 34.95 10.22
N LYS A 139 23.96 33.91 11.07
CA LYS A 139 23.25 32.66 10.81
C LYS A 139 21.75 32.86 11.04
N ILE A 140 20.99 33.01 9.95
CA ILE A 140 19.54 33.25 9.99
C ILE A 140 18.80 31.91 10.02
N ILE A 141 17.77 31.80 10.85
CA ILE A 141 16.77 30.74 10.75
C ILE A 141 15.79 31.15 9.65
N VAL A 142 16.12 30.84 8.41
CA VAL A 142 15.16 30.99 7.32
C VAL A 142 14.19 29.83 7.42
N ASN A 143 13.02 30.04 8.03
CA ASN A 143 11.87 29.19 7.73
C ASN A 143 11.67 29.30 6.22
N SER A 144 11.97 28.22 5.50
CA SER A 144 11.92 28.20 4.05
C SER A 144 10.59 28.76 3.58
N GLN A 145 10.63 29.67 2.60
CA GLN A 145 9.44 30.01 1.81
C GLN A 145 8.73 28.71 1.46
N THR A 146 7.46 28.61 1.86
CA THR A 146 6.57 27.51 1.44
C THR A 146 6.77 27.33 -0.05
N SER A 147 7.32 26.17 -0.44
CA SER A 147 7.67 25.93 -1.83
C SER A 147 6.43 26.17 -2.68
N SER A 148 6.62 26.80 -3.84
CA SER A 148 5.62 26.85 -4.90
C SER A 148 5.01 25.46 -5.15
N ASP A 149 5.81 24.41 -4.96
CA ASP A 149 5.41 23.01 -5.08
C ASP A 149 4.40 22.58 -3.99
N ALA A 150 4.57 23.02 -2.74
CA ALA A 150 3.61 22.80 -1.65
C ALA A 150 2.32 23.63 -1.81
N ARG A 151 2.36 24.73 -2.57
CA ARG A 151 1.17 25.51 -2.94
C ARG A 151 0.40 24.88 -4.09
N ILE A 152 1.08 24.28 -5.07
CA ILE A 152 0.44 23.54 -6.17
C ILE A 152 -0.13 22.19 -5.67
N ALA A 153 0.49 21.56 -4.66
CA ALA A 153 -0.06 20.38 -3.99
C ALA A 153 -1.36 20.67 -3.19
N ARG A 154 -1.45 21.87 -2.57
CA ARG A 154 -2.68 22.36 -1.90
C ARG A 154 -3.85 22.61 -2.84
N CYS A 155 -3.54 22.79 -4.12
CA CYS A 155 -4.43 23.30 -5.13
C CYS A 155 -5.22 22.19 -5.84
N GLY A 156 -4.93 20.91 -5.64
CA GLY A 156 -5.57 19.83 -6.43
C GLY A 156 -5.24 19.86 -7.93
N VAL A 157 -4.63 20.92 -8.48
CA VAL A 157 -4.05 21.00 -9.84
C VAL A 157 -2.98 19.92 -10.02
N LEU A 158 -2.27 19.62 -8.94
CA LEU A 158 -1.54 18.38 -8.75
C LEU A 158 -1.91 17.82 -7.39
N GLU A 159 -3.17 17.41 -7.24
CA GLU A 159 -3.33 16.12 -6.58
C GLU A 159 -2.52 15.14 -7.45
N LYS A 160 -1.26 14.87 -7.09
CA LYS A 160 -0.84 13.47 -7.11
C LYS A 160 -1.90 12.82 -6.23
N GLY A 161 -2.94 12.26 -6.86
CA GLY A 161 -4.25 11.98 -6.27
C GLY A 161 -4.12 11.07 -5.07
N SER A 162 -3.91 11.65 -3.89
CA SER A 162 -2.98 11.07 -2.91
C SER A 162 -1.67 10.54 -3.56
N GLU A 163 -0.59 10.33 -2.82
CA GLU A 163 0.46 9.45 -3.37
C GLU A 163 -0.07 8.03 -3.59
N ALA A 164 -1.34 7.81 -3.21
CA ALA A 164 -2.16 6.67 -3.38
C ALA A 164 -3.08 6.71 -4.62
N GLY A 165 -2.49 6.44 -5.79
CA GLY A 165 -3.15 6.59 -7.07
C GLY A 165 -4.54 5.94 -7.08
N GLY A 166 -5.53 6.74 -7.43
CA GLY A 166 -6.85 6.25 -7.77
C GLY A 166 -6.76 5.29 -8.94
N THR A 167 -7.81 4.55 -9.09
CA THR A 167 -7.77 3.31 -9.83
C THR A 167 -8.39 3.58 -11.18
N LEU A 168 -8.20 2.71 -12.17
CA LEU A 168 -8.72 3.02 -13.51
C LEU A 168 -10.25 3.25 -13.48
N ILE A 169 -10.95 2.74 -12.44
CA ILE A 169 -12.35 3.02 -12.13
C ILE A 169 -12.50 3.18 -10.59
N HIS A 170 -12.14 4.33 -10.03
CA HIS A 170 -12.45 4.67 -8.64
C HIS A 170 -13.13 6.03 -8.57
N PHE A 171 -14.40 6.02 -8.16
CA PHE A 171 -15.14 7.24 -7.88
C PHE A 171 -14.91 7.64 -6.42
N PRO A 172 -14.48 8.88 -6.12
CA PRO A 172 -14.18 9.33 -4.76
C PRO A 172 -15.41 9.23 -3.86
N GLU A 173 -15.26 8.74 -2.62
CA GLU A 173 -16.35 8.65 -1.65
C GLU A 173 -16.85 10.02 -1.16
N ALA A 174 -15.96 11.03 -1.17
CA ALA A 174 -16.25 12.43 -0.89
C ALA A 174 -15.69 13.33 -2.00
N LEU A 175 -16.44 14.37 -2.35
CA LEU A 175 -16.07 15.34 -3.40
C LEU A 175 -16.15 16.77 -2.86
N ASP A 176 -15.34 17.68 -3.39
CA ASP A 176 -15.49 19.11 -3.16
C ASP A 176 -16.69 19.66 -3.94
N ASN A 177 -17.70 20.17 -3.24
CA ASN A 177 -18.91 20.72 -3.84
C ASN A 177 -18.62 21.85 -4.82
N ARG A 178 -17.56 22.64 -4.59
CA ARG A 178 -17.18 23.74 -5.48
C ARG A 178 -16.76 23.22 -6.86
N ALA A 179 -15.96 22.15 -6.88
CA ALA A 179 -15.52 21.51 -8.13
C ALA A 179 -16.70 20.88 -8.86
N VAL A 180 -17.66 20.30 -8.13
CA VAL A 180 -18.91 19.78 -8.69
C VAL A 180 -19.75 20.89 -9.34
N ARG A 181 -19.86 22.07 -8.72
CA ARG A 181 -20.57 23.21 -9.32
C ARG A 181 -19.91 23.74 -10.58
N PHE A 182 -18.58 23.80 -10.63
CA PHE A 182 -17.85 24.15 -11.86
C PHE A 182 -18.03 23.09 -12.96
N ASN A 183 -18.14 21.80 -12.59
CA ASN A 183 -18.47 20.74 -13.54
C ASN A 183 -19.85 20.90 -14.16
N GLY A 184 -20.84 21.30 -13.37
CA GLY A 184 -22.17 21.70 -13.85
C GLY A 184 -22.12 22.91 -14.80
N PHE A 185 -21.29 23.91 -14.48
CA PHE A 185 -21.10 25.09 -15.34
C PHE A 185 -20.56 24.69 -16.72
N TRP A 186 -19.48 23.90 -16.77
CA TRP A 186 -18.92 23.43 -18.04
C TRP A 186 -19.92 22.59 -18.85
N GLY A 187 -20.64 21.68 -18.19
CA GLY A 187 -21.69 20.87 -18.83
C GLY A 187 -22.80 21.74 -19.43
N PHE A 188 -23.26 22.77 -18.70
CA PHE A 188 -24.25 23.71 -19.19
C PHE A 188 -23.77 24.51 -20.41
N VAL A 189 -22.56 25.07 -20.34
CA VAL A 189 -21.99 25.86 -21.45
C VAL A 189 -21.86 25.01 -22.73
N ILE A 190 -21.39 23.77 -22.60
CA ILE A 190 -21.24 22.87 -23.75
C ILE A 190 -22.60 22.49 -24.34
N CYS A 191 -23.59 22.16 -23.51
CA CYS A 191 -24.95 21.89 -23.98
C CYS A 191 -25.59 23.11 -24.63
N LEU A 192 -25.34 24.32 -24.12
CA LEU A 192 -25.85 25.56 -24.71
C LEU A 192 -25.22 25.82 -26.09
N LEU A 193 -23.90 25.63 -26.22
CA LEU A 193 -23.21 25.76 -27.52
C LEU A 193 -23.70 24.70 -28.51
N CYS A 194 -23.90 23.46 -28.07
CA CYS A 194 -24.51 22.41 -28.89
C CYS A 194 -25.92 22.79 -29.34
N ALA A 195 -26.72 23.44 -28.48
CA ALA A 195 -28.06 23.88 -28.83
C ALA A 195 -28.07 25.04 -29.85
N ILE A 196 -27.09 25.95 -29.78
CA ILE A 196 -26.93 27.05 -30.74
C ILE A 196 -26.48 26.52 -32.10
N TYR A 197 -25.51 25.61 -32.12
CA TYR A 197 -24.88 25.10 -33.35
C TYR A 197 -25.36 23.71 -33.75
N TYR A 198 -26.57 23.30 -33.36
CA TYR A 198 -27.04 21.91 -33.52
C TYR A 198 -27.12 21.41 -34.97
N LYS A 199 -27.11 22.31 -35.96
CA LYS A 199 -27.11 21.98 -37.40
C LYS A 199 -25.70 21.79 -37.96
N GLU A 200 -24.67 22.27 -37.25
CA GLU A 200 -23.29 22.18 -37.69
C GLU A 200 -22.70 20.81 -37.33
N PRO A 201 -21.89 20.18 -38.20
CA PRO A 201 -21.24 18.90 -37.92
C PRO A 201 -20.40 18.90 -36.63
N GLY A 202 -19.93 20.08 -36.21
CA GLY A 202 -19.20 20.26 -34.95
C GLY A 202 -20.01 19.94 -33.69
N ALA A 203 -21.34 20.07 -33.72
CA ALA A 203 -22.19 19.74 -32.57
C ALA A 203 -22.13 18.25 -32.22
N HIS A 204 -21.99 17.39 -33.22
CA HIS A 204 -21.90 15.93 -33.03
C HIS A 204 -20.65 15.58 -32.21
N TRP A 205 -19.50 16.12 -32.63
CA TRP A 205 -18.22 15.92 -31.92
C TRP A 205 -18.20 16.57 -30.54
N THR A 206 -18.91 17.68 -30.37
CA THR A 206 -19.05 18.37 -29.08
C THR A 206 -19.78 17.47 -28.07
N MET A 207 -20.88 16.83 -28.48
CA MET A 207 -21.58 15.86 -27.62
C MET A 207 -20.79 14.57 -27.43
N GLY A 208 -20.04 14.11 -28.43
CA GLY A 208 -19.10 12.99 -28.29
C GLY A 208 -18.01 13.27 -27.25
N GLY A 209 -17.46 14.49 -27.22
CA GLY A 209 -16.51 14.94 -26.21
C GLY A 209 -17.13 14.98 -24.81
N LEU A 210 -18.37 15.48 -24.68
CA LEU A 210 -19.08 15.51 -23.41
C LEU A 210 -19.44 14.10 -22.91
N MET A 211 -19.77 13.17 -23.82
CA MET A 211 -19.97 11.75 -23.52
C MET A 211 -18.69 11.12 -22.95
N VAL A 212 -17.54 11.37 -23.56
CA VAL A 212 -16.24 10.90 -23.04
C VAL A 212 -15.95 11.51 -21.66
N ASP A 213 -16.21 12.79 -21.45
CA ASP A 213 -16.03 13.45 -20.15
C ASP A 213 -16.92 12.82 -19.07
N PHE A 214 -18.21 12.59 -19.33
CA PHE A 214 -19.12 11.90 -18.39
C PHE A 214 -18.73 10.44 -18.15
N ALA A 215 -18.21 9.73 -19.17
CA ALA A 215 -17.68 8.39 -19.01
C ALA A 215 -16.47 8.40 -18.06
N CYS A 216 -15.55 9.33 -18.25
CA CYS A 216 -14.42 9.54 -17.36
C CYS A 216 -14.88 9.89 -15.93
N ARG A 217 -15.88 10.77 -15.77
CA ARG A 217 -16.44 11.12 -14.45
C ARG A 217 -17.11 9.95 -13.77
N PHE A 218 -17.89 9.16 -14.49
CA PHE A 218 -18.54 7.96 -13.96
C PHE A 218 -17.51 6.92 -13.48
N MET A 219 -16.40 6.78 -14.21
CA MET A 219 -15.34 5.84 -13.89
C MET A 219 -14.45 6.31 -12.73
N GLY A 220 -13.99 7.57 -12.75
CA GLY A 220 -12.88 8.05 -11.92
C GLY A 220 -13.12 9.36 -11.16
N GLY A 221 -14.36 9.86 -11.16
CA GLY A 221 -14.69 11.18 -10.58
C GLY A 221 -14.16 12.36 -11.40
N GLY A 222 -14.21 13.56 -10.81
CA GLY A 222 -13.86 14.81 -11.50
C GLY A 222 -12.41 14.83 -12.02
N ASN A 223 -11.47 14.31 -11.24
CA ASN A 223 -10.03 14.36 -11.56
C ASN A 223 -9.64 13.50 -12.76
N PHE A 224 -10.45 12.50 -13.14
CA PHE A 224 -10.20 11.68 -14.33
C PHE A 224 -10.73 12.32 -15.62
N SER A 225 -11.59 13.34 -15.49
CA SER A 225 -12.20 14.03 -16.61
C SER A 225 -11.45 15.35 -16.92
N PRO A 226 -11.25 15.72 -18.20
CA PRO A 226 -10.61 16.99 -18.55
C PRO A 226 -11.32 18.20 -17.94
N LEU A 227 -12.66 18.22 -17.97
CA LEU A 227 -13.43 19.34 -17.42
C LEU A 227 -13.41 19.33 -15.89
N GLY A 228 -13.38 18.16 -15.26
CA GLY A 228 -13.25 18.05 -13.81
C GLY A 228 -11.87 18.42 -13.28
N SER A 229 -10.82 18.12 -14.03
CA SER A 229 -9.46 18.61 -13.74
C SER A 229 -9.38 20.14 -13.83
N LEU A 230 -10.05 20.72 -14.84
CA LEU A 230 -10.15 22.18 -14.98
C LEU A 230 -10.93 22.81 -13.82
N SER A 231 -12.02 22.18 -13.37
CA SER A 231 -12.78 22.62 -12.20
C SER A 231 -11.94 22.56 -10.91
N ALA A 232 -11.18 21.48 -10.70
CA ALA A 232 -10.24 21.39 -9.58
C ALA A 232 -9.20 22.51 -9.63
N CYS A 233 -8.67 22.82 -10.82
CA CYS A 233 -7.78 23.96 -11.02
C CYS A 233 -8.43 25.32 -10.74
N CYS A 234 -9.74 25.49 -10.91
CA CYS A 234 -10.42 26.72 -10.53
C CYS A 234 -10.54 26.84 -9.00
N CYS A 235 -10.91 25.74 -8.33
CA CYS A 235 -10.98 25.68 -6.86
C CYS A 235 -9.61 25.96 -6.22
N ALA A 236 -8.55 25.42 -6.81
CA ALA A 236 -7.16 25.69 -6.46
C ALA A 236 -6.81 27.16 -6.31
N LEU A 237 -7.16 27.94 -7.34
CA LEU A 237 -6.84 29.36 -7.44
C LEU A 237 -7.62 30.16 -6.41
N LEU A 238 -8.85 29.74 -6.10
CA LEU A 238 -9.64 30.32 -5.02
C LEU A 238 -9.00 30.03 -3.65
N ASP A 239 -8.50 28.82 -3.42
CA ASP A 239 -7.83 28.44 -2.18
C ASP A 239 -6.50 29.18 -1.98
N ALA A 240 -5.78 29.49 -3.06
CA ALA A 240 -4.58 30.32 -3.03
C ALA A 240 -4.83 31.75 -2.50
N THR A 241 -6.07 32.25 -2.58
CA THR A 241 -6.44 33.58 -2.04
C THR A 241 -6.76 33.56 -0.54
N GLY A 242 -6.79 32.38 0.10
CA GLY A 242 -7.01 32.21 1.54
C GLY A 242 -8.43 32.50 2.03
N LYS A 243 -9.40 32.67 1.12
CA LYS A 243 -10.77 33.11 1.45
C LYS A 243 -11.82 31.99 1.44
N SER A 244 -11.49 30.77 1.02
CA SER A 244 -12.46 29.67 0.91
C SER A 244 -11.91 28.34 1.44
N ARG A 245 -12.76 27.55 2.11
CA ARG A 245 -12.51 26.16 2.53
C ARG A 245 -13.32 25.20 1.64
N PRO A 246 -12.82 24.00 1.29
CA PRO A 246 -13.62 22.98 0.59
C PRO A 246 -14.84 22.55 1.42
N ILE A 247 -15.93 22.22 0.72
CA ILE A 247 -17.17 21.71 1.32
C ILE A 247 -17.39 20.30 0.79
N TRP A 248 -17.30 19.29 1.66
CA TRP A 248 -17.37 17.88 1.27
C TRP A 248 -18.80 17.38 1.11
N ILE A 249 -19.08 16.71 -0.01
CA ILE A 249 -20.36 16.09 -0.35
C ILE A 249 -20.20 14.63 -0.78
N ALA A 250 -21.29 13.87 -0.72
CA ALA A 250 -21.30 12.43 -0.96
C ALA A 250 -20.98 12.05 -2.41
N GLY A 251 -20.02 11.13 -2.57
CA GLY A 251 -19.59 10.57 -3.84
C GLY A 251 -20.62 9.67 -4.53
N PRO A 252 -21.17 8.62 -3.88
CA PRO A 252 -22.04 7.65 -4.55
C PRO A 252 -23.27 8.26 -5.26
N PRO A 253 -24.02 9.22 -4.66
CA PRO A 253 -25.10 9.90 -5.37
C PRO A 253 -24.62 10.73 -6.59
N LYS A 254 -23.38 11.23 -6.57
CA LYS A 254 -22.76 11.98 -7.68
C LYS A 254 -22.22 11.05 -8.78
N GLN A 255 -21.80 9.85 -8.43
CA GLN A 255 -21.48 8.81 -9.41
C GLN A 255 -22.72 8.43 -10.21
N PHE A 256 -23.86 8.25 -9.53
CA PHE A 256 -25.14 8.03 -10.19
C PHE A 256 -25.56 9.21 -11.08
N ALA A 257 -25.38 10.46 -10.62
CA ALA A 257 -25.62 11.63 -11.45
C ALA A 257 -24.74 11.66 -12.72
N SER A 258 -23.47 11.22 -12.61
CA SER A 258 -22.56 11.09 -13.75
C SER A 258 -23.00 9.99 -14.72
N LEU A 259 -23.56 8.88 -14.23
CA LEU A 259 -24.19 7.85 -15.06
C LEU A 259 -25.39 8.40 -15.84
N CYS A 260 -26.26 9.17 -15.19
CA CYS A 260 -27.36 9.84 -15.89
C CYS A 260 -26.81 10.78 -16.97
N GLY A 261 -25.79 11.59 -16.66
CA GLY A 261 -25.13 12.44 -17.64
C GLY A 261 -24.55 11.67 -18.84
N LEU A 262 -23.92 10.51 -18.58
CA LEU A 262 -23.42 9.61 -19.61
C LEU A 262 -24.55 9.08 -20.51
N MET A 263 -25.68 8.66 -19.93
CA MET A 263 -26.82 8.15 -20.70
C MET A 263 -27.39 9.24 -21.63
N PHE A 264 -27.63 10.44 -21.11
CA PHE A 264 -28.22 11.54 -21.90
C PHE A 264 -27.25 12.04 -22.99
N SER A 265 -25.96 12.14 -22.69
CA SER A 265 -24.94 12.53 -23.68
C SER A 265 -24.73 11.45 -24.74
N THR A 266 -24.77 10.16 -24.38
CA THR A 266 -24.69 9.03 -25.34
C THR A 266 -25.90 9.01 -26.27
N LEU A 267 -27.11 9.16 -25.73
CA LEU A 267 -28.33 9.22 -26.54
C LEU A 267 -28.29 10.41 -27.50
N SER A 268 -27.90 11.59 -27.01
CA SER A 268 -27.75 12.78 -27.83
C SER A 268 -26.71 12.57 -28.95
N PHE A 269 -25.52 12.05 -28.63
CA PHE A 269 -24.48 11.72 -29.60
C PHE A 269 -24.94 10.70 -30.64
N PHE A 270 -25.61 9.64 -30.22
CA PHE A 270 -26.14 8.60 -31.10
C PHE A 270 -27.14 9.19 -32.10
N PHE A 271 -28.13 9.97 -31.64
CA PHE A 271 -29.12 10.58 -32.54
C PHE A 271 -28.49 11.60 -33.50
N PHE A 272 -27.48 12.35 -33.05
CA PHE A 272 -26.70 13.23 -33.94
C PHE A 272 -25.90 12.45 -34.99
N MET A 273 -25.27 11.33 -34.62
CA MET A 273 -24.51 10.47 -35.55
C MET A 273 -25.42 9.80 -36.59
N VAL A 274 -26.59 9.30 -36.16
CA VAL A 274 -27.57 8.70 -37.08
C VAL A 274 -28.16 9.77 -38.01
N SER A 275 -28.37 11.00 -37.51
CA SER A 275 -28.93 12.10 -38.31
C SER A 275 -28.03 12.59 -39.44
N ILE A 276 -26.74 12.18 -39.49
CA ILE A 276 -25.86 12.42 -40.65
C ILE A 276 -26.45 11.81 -41.93
N HIS A 277 -27.27 10.76 -41.80
CA HIS A 277 -27.87 10.04 -42.93
C HIS A 277 -29.32 10.48 -43.21
N GLU A 278 -30.02 11.03 -42.22
CA GLU A 278 -31.41 11.53 -42.35
C GLU A 278 -31.62 12.77 -41.46
N ASP A 279 -31.86 13.95 -42.07
CA ASP A 279 -32.02 15.25 -41.38
C ASP A 279 -33.17 15.33 -40.33
N LYS A 280 -33.92 14.26 -40.13
CA LYS A 280 -35.13 14.23 -39.27
C LYS A 280 -34.86 13.97 -37.79
N LEU A 281 -33.66 13.49 -37.41
CA LEU A 281 -33.36 13.05 -36.04
C LEU A 281 -32.59 14.07 -35.19
N ASN A 282 -32.10 15.16 -35.78
CA ASN A 282 -31.39 16.24 -35.09
C ASN A 282 -32.18 16.86 -33.93
N ILE A 283 -33.51 16.99 -34.07
CA ILE A 283 -34.38 17.56 -33.02
C ILE A 283 -34.41 16.65 -31.78
N VAL A 284 -34.36 15.33 -31.98
CA VAL A 284 -34.34 14.35 -30.88
C VAL A 284 -33.01 14.41 -30.14
N GLY A 285 -31.89 14.46 -30.87
CA GLY A 285 -30.56 14.65 -30.29
C GLY A 285 -30.44 15.95 -29.49
N LEU A 286 -30.99 17.05 -30.02
CA LEU A 286 -31.07 18.34 -29.37
C LEU A 286 -31.92 18.30 -28.08
N SER A 287 -33.03 17.57 -28.08
CA SER A 287 -33.91 17.46 -26.91
C SER A 287 -33.17 16.85 -25.70
N PHE A 288 -32.37 15.81 -25.94
CA PHE A 288 -31.53 15.20 -24.89
C PHE A 288 -30.40 16.13 -24.43
N ALA A 289 -29.77 16.88 -25.34
CA ALA A 289 -28.75 17.87 -24.98
C ALA A 289 -29.33 19.01 -24.11
N CYS A 290 -30.51 19.52 -24.46
CA CYS A 290 -31.22 20.55 -23.69
C CYS A 290 -31.62 20.05 -22.29
N ALA A 291 -32.11 18.80 -22.18
CA ALA A 291 -32.44 18.20 -20.88
C ALA A 291 -31.19 18.06 -19.98
N LEU A 292 -30.07 17.61 -20.54
CA LEU A 292 -28.79 17.54 -19.83
C LEU A 292 -28.27 18.93 -19.43
N GLY A 293 -28.40 19.91 -20.31
CA GLY A 293 -28.04 21.30 -20.05
C GLY A 293 -28.85 21.90 -18.90
N ALA A 294 -30.17 21.68 -18.86
CA ALA A 294 -31.03 22.14 -17.78
C ALA A 294 -30.65 21.52 -16.43
N ALA A 295 -30.38 20.21 -16.38
CA ALA A 295 -29.92 19.55 -15.17
C ALA A 295 -28.56 20.08 -14.68
N SER A 296 -27.64 20.36 -15.61
CA SER A 296 -26.32 20.92 -15.31
C SER A 296 -26.41 22.38 -14.80
N LEU A 297 -27.35 23.16 -15.33
CA LEU A 297 -27.64 24.52 -14.88
C LEU A 297 -28.13 24.55 -13.43
N MET A 298 -29.02 23.63 -13.05
CA MET A 298 -29.52 23.54 -11.68
C MET A 298 -28.39 23.19 -10.69
N GLU A 299 -27.46 22.32 -11.09
CA GLU A 299 -26.30 21.96 -10.27
C GLU A 299 -25.35 23.15 -10.06
N TRP A 300 -25.10 23.93 -11.12
CA TRP A 300 -24.25 25.12 -11.01
C TRP A 300 -24.90 26.27 -10.24
N ALA A 301 -26.11 26.67 -10.64
CA ALA A 301 -26.75 27.91 -10.20
C ALA A 301 -27.51 27.77 -8.87
N LEU A 302 -28.16 26.62 -8.63
CA LEU A 302 -29.05 26.40 -7.49
C LEU A 302 -28.48 25.43 -6.45
N ASP A 303 -27.27 24.90 -6.66
CA ASP A 303 -26.68 23.82 -5.85
C ASP A 303 -27.60 22.59 -5.74
N PHE A 304 -28.42 22.37 -6.78
CA PHE A 304 -29.41 21.29 -6.83
C PHE A 304 -29.06 20.30 -7.93
N CYS A 305 -28.73 19.07 -7.54
CA CYS A 305 -28.43 17.99 -8.47
C CYS A 305 -29.62 17.03 -8.61
N LEU A 306 -30.19 17.00 -9.81
CA LEU A 306 -31.33 16.13 -10.14
C LEU A 306 -31.00 14.65 -9.93
N GLY A 307 -29.79 14.21 -10.30
CA GLY A 307 -29.35 12.82 -10.10
C GLY A 307 -29.27 12.42 -8.63
N CYS A 308 -28.78 13.30 -7.76
CA CYS A 308 -28.75 13.04 -6.31
C CYS A 308 -30.16 12.95 -5.72
N TRP A 309 -31.09 13.78 -6.19
CA TRP A 309 -32.49 13.72 -5.77
C TRP A 309 -33.16 12.39 -6.17
N MET A 310 -32.94 11.94 -7.41
CA MET A 310 -33.41 10.64 -7.89
C MET A 310 -32.82 9.48 -7.07
N PHE A 311 -31.53 9.53 -6.75
CA PHE A 311 -30.87 8.53 -5.90
C PHE A 311 -31.49 8.46 -4.51
N GLY A 312 -31.83 9.62 -3.91
CA GLY A 312 -32.56 9.67 -2.64
C GLY A 312 -33.95 9.03 -2.70
N MET A 313 -34.65 9.14 -3.84
CA MET A 313 -35.92 8.43 -4.05
C MET A 313 -35.71 6.92 -4.15
N MET A 314 -34.66 6.46 -4.84
CA MET A 314 -34.34 5.03 -4.93
C MET A 314 -34.08 4.40 -3.55
N ILE A 315 -33.46 5.14 -2.62
CA ILE A 315 -33.31 4.71 -1.22
C ILE A 315 -34.68 4.62 -0.54
N LYS A 316 -35.53 5.66 -0.64
CA LYS A 316 -36.87 5.66 -0.03
C LYS A 316 -37.77 4.53 -0.52
N PHE A 317 -37.65 4.14 -1.79
CA PHE A 317 -38.39 3.02 -2.37
C PHE A 317 -37.72 1.65 -2.14
N GLY A 318 -36.60 1.59 -1.43
CA GLY A 318 -35.90 0.34 -1.11
C GLY A 318 -35.14 -0.29 -2.30
N LEU A 319 -34.95 0.43 -3.40
CA LEU A 319 -34.16 -0.02 -4.55
C LEU A 319 -32.65 0.01 -4.28
N VAL A 320 -32.20 0.87 -3.35
CA VAL A 320 -30.81 1.00 -2.90
C VAL A 320 -30.78 0.92 -1.37
N LYS A 321 -29.87 0.11 -0.81
CA LYS A 321 -29.73 -0.02 0.65
C LYS A 321 -29.16 1.26 1.29
N ASP A 322 -29.74 1.67 2.42
CA ASP A 322 -29.32 2.83 3.24
C ASP A 322 -27.84 2.79 3.67
N THR A 323 -27.26 1.59 3.75
CA THR A 323 -25.85 1.36 4.11
C THR A 323 -24.87 2.05 3.15
N VAL A 324 -25.26 2.26 1.89
CA VAL A 324 -24.44 2.98 0.89
C VAL A 324 -24.27 4.45 1.28
N TYR A 325 -25.30 5.07 1.88
CA TYR A 325 -25.27 6.47 2.31
C TYR A 325 -24.61 6.66 3.68
N GLN A 326 -24.78 5.70 4.60
CA GLN A 326 -24.11 5.72 5.92
C GLN A 326 -22.57 5.64 5.83
N THR A 327 -22.05 5.02 4.78
CA THR A 327 -20.61 4.94 4.54
C THR A 327 -19.97 6.32 4.34
N PHE A 328 -20.68 7.26 3.70
CA PHE A 328 -20.24 8.64 3.52
C PHE A 328 -20.19 9.44 4.83
N ILE A 329 -21.20 9.27 5.70
CA ILE A 329 -21.25 9.98 7.00
C ILE A 329 -20.02 9.63 7.84
N ASN A 330 -19.60 8.35 7.80
CA ASN A 330 -18.44 7.87 8.56
C ASN A 330 -17.08 8.19 7.93
N THR A 331 -17.03 8.52 6.63
CA THR A 331 -15.79 8.79 5.88
C THR A 331 -15.53 10.28 5.69
N LYS A 332 -16.55 11.12 5.89
CA LYS A 332 -16.41 12.58 5.92
C LYS A 332 -15.37 13.01 6.97
N ASP A 333 -15.49 12.51 8.19
CA ASP A 333 -14.56 12.83 9.28
C ASP A 333 -13.15 12.32 8.97
N GLU A 334 -13.02 11.13 8.37
CA GLU A 334 -11.73 10.57 7.91
C GLU A 334 -11.10 11.44 6.81
N THR A 335 -11.90 11.96 5.88
CA THR A 335 -11.44 12.81 4.76
C THR A 335 -11.03 14.20 5.24
N GLU A 336 -11.82 14.81 6.14
CA GLU A 336 -11.50 16.10 6.76
C GLU A 336 -10.21 16.01 7.60
N TYR A 337 -10.08 14.95 8.40
CA TYR A 337 -8.86 14.69 9.17
C TYR A 337 -7.64 14.54 8.26
N THR A 338 -7.77 13.77 7.17
CA THR A 338 -6.69 13.54 6.20
C THR A 338 -6.24 14.84 5.55
N TYR A 339 -7.18 15.67 5.12
CA TYR A 339 -6.92 16.99 4.54
C TYR A 339 -6.21 17.92 5.55
N ASP A 340 -6.72 18.00 6.78
CA ASP A 340 -6.15 18.87 7.82
C ASP A 340 -4.75 18.38 8.25
N PHE A 341 -4.55 17.06 8.39
CA PHE A 341 -3.26 16.44 8.72
C PHE A 341 -2.20 16.69 7.65
N PHE A 342 -2.52 16.45 6.36
CA PHE A 342 -1.58 16.68 5.27
C PHE A 342 -1.25 18.16 5.10
N ASN A 343 -2.23 19.06 5.26
CA ASN A 343 -1.98 20.49 5.22
C ASN A 343 -1.10 20.95 6.38
N LYS A 344 -1.32 20.43 7.60
CA LYS A 344 -0.47 20.72 8.76
C LYS A 344 0.97 20.27 8.50
N ARG A 345 1.16 19.04 7.99
CA ARG A 345 2.49 18.46 7.69
C ARG A 345 3.24 19.15 6.55
N LEU A 346 2.55 19.53 5.47
CA LEU A 346 3.16 20.26 4.36
C LEU A 346 3.62 21.68 4.77
N ASN A 347 3.00 22.25 5.80
CA ASN A 347 3.36 23.57 6.33
C ASN A 347 4.48 23.52 7.38
N GLU A 348 4.78 22.34 7.96
CA GLU A 348 5.78 22.16 9.04
C GLU A 348 7.22 21.96 8.52
N GLY A 349 7.42 21.71 7.22
CA GLY A 349 8.74 21.50 6.61
C GLY A 349 9.28 20.07 6.79
N ASP A 350 10.39 19.74 6.10
CA ASP A 350 11.06 18.44 6.25
C ASP A 350 11.73 18.33 7.63
N PRO A 351 11.64 17.19 8.34
CA PRO A 351 12.30 17.02 9.62
C PRO A 351 13.84 17.08 9.44
N PRO A 352 14.57 17.67 10.42
CA PRO A 352 16.02 17.81 10.34
C PRO A 352 16.73 16.44 10.34
N MET A 353 17.75 16.27 9.49
CA MET A 353 18.62 15.09 9.56
C MET A 353 19.44 15.13 10.85
N LEU A 354 19.17 14.22 11.77
CA LEU A 354 20.00 14.02 12.96
C LEU A 354 21.05 12.95 12.71
N ALA A 355 22.33 13.34 12.71
CA ALA A 355 23.44 12.42 12.67
C ALA A 355 23.92 12.12 14.12
N LYS A 356 23.40 11.06 14.75
CA LYS A 356 24.01 10.54 16.01
C LYS A 356 25.17 9.60 15.67
N ARG A 357 26.32 9.80 16.32
CA ARG A 357 27.50 8.93 16.21
C ARG A 357 27.34 7.76 17.18
N PHE A 358 27.16 6.54 16.64
CA PHE A 358 26.97 5.33 17.46
C PHE A 358 28.27 4.72 18.04
N ASN A 359 29.46 5.15 17.58
CA ASN A 359 30.76 4.85 18.19
C ASN A 359 31.86 5.78 17.61
N SER A 360 32.93 6.08 18.35
CA SER A 360 34.05 6.94 17.86
C SER A 360 34.96 6.22 16.85
N GLU A 361 34.98 4.89 16.86
CA GLU A 361 35.95 4.08 16.12
C GLU A 361 35.42 3.55 14.77
N TYR A 362 34.10 3.36 14.63
CA TYR A 362 33.45 2.92 13.38
C TYR A 362 32.08 3.61 13.21
N PRO A 363 32.00 4.78 12.55
CA PRO A 363 30.72 5.44 12.35
C PRO A 363 29.88 4.68 11.32
N VAL A 364 28.86 3.96 11.77
CA VAL A 364 27.79 3.51 10.88
C VAL A 364 27.02 4.74 10.41
N LYS A 365 27.23 5.16 9.15
CA LYS A 365 26.37 6.16 8.51
C LYS A 365 24.99 5.55 8.27
N VAL A 366 24.10 5.68 9.25
CA VAL A 366 22.68 5.39 9.05
C VAL A 366 22.06 6.59 8.35
N ASP A 367 21.49 6.37 7.17
CA ASP A 367 20.67 7.37 6.49
C ASP A 367 19.37 7.55 7.29
N TYR A 368 19.36 8.53 8.19
CA TYR A 368 18.20 8.94 9.00
C TYR A 368 17.16 9.70 8.18
N LYS A 369 17.22 9.71 6.84
CA LYS A 369 16.03 9.95 6.03
C LYS A 369 15.04 8.83 6.31
N TYR A 370 14.31 8.96 7.40
CA TYR A 370 12.90 8.63 7.37
C TYR A 370 12.34 9.51 6.25
N LYS A 371 12.29 8.98 5.02
CA LYS A 371 11.26 9.43 4.10
C LYS A 371 10.02 9.29 4.94
N ALA A 372 9.39 10.40 5.31
CA ALA A 372 8.02 10.43 5.74
C ALA A 372 7.28 9.64 4.66
N LYS A 373 7.16 8.34 4.83
CA LYS A 373 6.38 7.50 3.96
C LYS A 373 4.97 7.77 4.40
N THR A 374 4.49 8.91 3.91
CA THR A 374 3.10 9.21 3.60
C THR A 374 2.35 7.94 3.16
N ASP A 375 3.01 7.07 2.38
CA ASP A 375 2.57 5.72 1.99
C ASP A 375 2.10 4.81 3.16
N ASP A 376 2.60 4.99 4.39
CA ASP A 376 2.24 4.14 5.53
C ASP A 376 0.87 4.50 6.12
N MET A 377 0.30 5.66 5.79
CA MET A 377 -0.96 6.19 6.37
C MET A 377 -2.09 6.34 5.36
N THR A 378 -1.83 6.09 4.09
CA THR A 378 -2.87 5.98 3.07
C THR A 378 -3.15 4.50 2.87
N LYS A 379 -4.34 4.04 3.23
CA LYS A 379 -4.87 2.84 2.55
C LYS A 379 -4.89 3.21 1.06
N GLU A 380 -4.44 2.28 0.22
CA GLU A 380 -4.78 2.29 -1.22
C GLU A 380 -3.95 3.18 -2.14
N ASP A 381 -2.61 3.07 -2.10
CA ASP A 381 -1.80 3.51 -3.25
C ASP A 381 -1.91 2.58 -4.43
N PHE A 382 -3.02 2.67 -5.16
CA PHE A 382 -3.16 1.94 -6.39
C PHE A 382 -2.37 2.65 -7.51
N HIS A 383 -1.25 2.06 -7.90
CA HIS A 383 -0.46 2.61 -9.00
C HIS A 383 0.04 1.45 -9.86
N PRO A 384 -0.54 1.25 -11.06
CA PRO A 384 -0.25 0.09 -11.92
C PRO A 384 1.24 -0.10 -12.19
N ILE A 385 1.96 0.96 -12.56
CA ILE A 385 3.39 0.88 -12.86
C ILE A 385 4.25 0.81 -11.59
N LYS A 386 3.94 1.60 -10.56
CA LYS A 386 4.75 1.68 -9.32
C LYS A 386 4.67 0.39 -8.50
N HIS A 387 3.53 -0.31 -8.55
CA HIS A 387 3.22 -1.49 -7.73
C HIS A 387 2.87 -2.76 -8.50
N VAL A 388 3.08 -2.80 -9.82
CA VAL A 388 3.13 -4.10 -10.52
C VAL A 388 4.29 -4.92 -9.94
N LYS A 389 4.01 -6.10 -9.40
CA LYS A 389 5.02 -6.96 -8.75
C LYS A 389 5.47 -8.04 -9.71
N ILE A 390 6.73 -8.45 -9.60
CA ILE A 390 7.24 -9.60 -10.37
C ILE A 390 6.46 -10.89 -10.09
N MET A 391 5.91 -11.04 -8.88
CA MET A 391 5.06 -12.19 -8.53
C MET A 391 3.74 -12.24 -9.31
N HIS A 392 3.28 -11.15 -9.94
CA HIS A 392 2.09 -11.18 -10.80
C HIS A 392 2.30 -12.07 -12.05
N PHE A 393 3.55 -12.37 -12.42
CA PHE A 393 3.84 -13.31 -13.49
C PHE A 393 3.48 -14.77 -13.14
N VAL A 394 3.26 -15.10 -11.86
CA VAL A 394 2.75 -16.43 -11.45
C VAL A 394 1.34 -16.68 -12.02
N MET A 395 0.49 -15.66 -12.10
CA MET A 395 -0.82 -15.75 -12.76
C MET A 395 -0.68 -16.15 -14.23
N HIS A 396 0.23 -15.48 -14.93
CA HIS A 396 0.48 -15.72 -16.35
C HIS A 396 1.01 -17.13 -16.60
N LEU A 397 1.90 -17.59 -15.71
CA LEU A 397 2.37 -18.98 -15.70
C LEU A 397 1.21 -19.97 -15.56
N GLY A 398 0.21 -19.69 -14.73
CA GLY A 398 -1.00 -20.51 -14.58
C GLY A 398 -1.87 -20.53 -15.84
N ILE A 399 -2.17 -19.36 -16.43
CA ILE A 399 -3.04 -19.25 -17.61
C ILE A 399 -2.39 -19.91 -18.84
N VAL A 400 -1.09 -19.64 -19.09
CA VAL A 400 -0.37 -20.30 -20.20
C VAL A 400 -0.20 -21.79 -19.94
N GLY A 401 0.00 -22.20 -18.68
CA GLY A 401 0.04 -23.61 -18.28
C GLY A 401 -1.28 -24.33 -18.58
N LEU A 402 -2.41 -23.66 -18.38
CA LEU A 402 -3.73 -24.19 -18.75
C LEU A 402 -3.84 -24.36 -20.27
N ALA A 403 -3.37 -23.39 -21.06
CA ALA A 403 -3.33 -23.55 -22.52
C ALA A 403 -2.45 -24.74 -22.93
N CYS A 404 -1.30 -24.96 -22.29
CA CYS A 404 -0.47 -26.14 -22.53
C CYS A 404 -1.17 -27.45 -22.15
N ALA A 405 -1.94 -27.48 -21.06
CA ALA A 405 -2.71 -28.65 -20.64
C ALA A 405 -3.84 -28.99 -21.63
N TRP A 406 -4.57 -27.99 -22.11
CA TRP A 406 -5.59 -28.19 -23.14
C TRP A 406 -4.97 -28.57 -24.50
N LYS A 407 -3.77 -28.06 -24.81
CA LYS A 407 -3.00 -28.50 -25.98
C LYS A 407 -2.57 -29.97 -25.85
N ALA A 408 -2.18 -30.43 -24.67
CA ALA A 408 -1.85 -31.84 -24.43
C ALA A 408 -3.09 -32.76 -24.55
N ALA A 409 -4.29 -32.23 -24.29
CA ALA A 409 -5.56 -32.94 -24.43
C ALA A 409 -6.11 -32.98 -25.88
N ASP A 410 -5.57 -32.16 -26.79
CA ASP A 410 -5.99 -32.10 -28.20
C ASP A 410 -5.49 -33.33 -28.99
N PRO A 411 -6.36 -34.00 -29.77
CA PRO A 411 -5.97 -35.14 -30.61
C PRO A 411 -5.05 -34.80 -31.80
N ILE A 412 -4.89 -33.52 -32.19
CA ILE A 412 -4.16 -33.10 -33.41
C ILE A 412 -2.72 -32.60 -33.15
N GLY A 413 -2.37 -32.16 -31.93
CA GLY A 413 -1.03 -31.67 -31.62
C GLY A 413 0.05 -32.76 -31.75
N ARG A 414 1.33 -32.46 -32.01
CA ARG A 414 2.39 -33.50 -32.22
C ARG A 414 2.68 -34.46 -31.04
N MET A 415 2.00 -34.32 -29.89
CA MET A 415 1.87 -35.37 -28.86
C MET A 415 0.76 -36.41 -29.18
N ALA A 416 0.13 -36.30 -30.35
CA ALA A 416 -0.90 -37.15 -30.94
C ALA A 416 -0.58 -38.63 -31.14
N PRO A 417 0.66 -39.18 -31.00
CA PRO A 417 0.80 -40.64 -31.09
C PRO A 417 0.08 -41.42 -29.98
N PHE A 418 -0.51 -40.76 -28.96
CA PHE A 418 -0.99 -41.43 -27.76
C PHE A 418 -2.39 -41.03 -27.24
N GLY A 419 -3.26 -40.47 -28.09
CA GLY A 419 -4.67 -40.23 -27.74
C GLY A 419 -4.88 -39.13 -26.69
N GLY A 420 -5.02 -37.88 -27.16
CA GLY A 420 -5.56 -36.81 -26.32
C GLY A 420 -7.00 -37.13 -25.87
N LEU A 421 -7.52 -36.41 -24.87
CA LEU A 421 -8.89 -36.54 -24.36
C LEU A 421 -9.97 -36.04 -25.37
N ASN A 422 -9.67 -36.05 -26.67
CA ASN A 422 -10.49 -35.53 -27.76
C ASN A 422 -10.97 -34.08 -27.54
N ALA A 423 -10.14 -33.24 -26.91
CA ALA A 423 -10.47 -31.86 -26.65
C ALA A 423 -10.43 -31.01 -27.94
N PRO A 424 -11.38 -30.08 -28.17
CA PRO A 424 -11.34 -29.22 -29.35
C PRO A 424 -10.14 -28.28 -29.34
N SER A 425 -9.37 -28.24 -30.43
CA SER A 425 -8.20 -27.37 -30.58
C SER A 425 -8.51 -25.88 -30.39
N ALA A 426 -9.72 -25.45 -30.72
CA ALA A 426 -10.19 -24.07 -30.53
C ALA A 426 -10.07 -23.59 -29.07
N VAL A 427 -10.19 -24.49 -28.08
CA VAL A 427 -10.16 -24.13 -26.66
C VAL A 427 -8.76 -23.67 -26.24
N TYR A 428 -7.71 -24.44 -26.55
CA TYR A 428 -6.36 -24.03 -26.15
C TYR A 428 -5.90 -22.78 -26.91
N TYR A 429 -6.30 -22.62 -28.18
CA TYR A 429 -5.99 -21.40 -28.94
C TYR A 429 -6.64 -20.17 -28.32
N ALA A 430 -7.91 -20.25 -27.92
CA ALA A 430 -8.60 -19.14 -27.26
C ALA A 430 -7.92 -18.74 -25.94
N ILE A 431 -7.55 -19.73 -25.12
CA ILE A 431 -6.84 -19.50 -23.86
C ILE A 431 -5.44 -18.91 -24.13
N ALA A 432 -4.72 -19.41 -25.14
CA ALA A 432 -3.38 -18.94 -25.49
C ALA A 432 -3.39 -17.48 -25.98
N VAL A 433 -4.35 -17.10 -26.84
CA VAL A 433 -4.49 -15.71 -27.33
C VAL A 433 -4.84 -14.78 -26.17
N PHE A 434 -5.79 -15.15 -25.32
CA PHE A 434 -6.13 -14.40 -24.11
C PHE A 434 -4.90 -14.22 -23.21
N SER A 435 -4.18 -15.32 -22.95
CA SER A 435 -2.95 -15.34 -22.16
C SER A 435 -1.88 -14.41 -22.75
N ALA A 436 -1.72 -14.40 -24.08
CA ALA A 436 -0.69 -13.60 -24.77
C ALA A 436 -0.95 -12.10 -24.62
N ILE A 437 -2.21 -11.67 -24.84
CA ILE A 437 -2.63 -10.27 -24.64
C ILE A 437 -2.41 -9.86 -23.18
N TRP A 438 -2.80 -10.73 -22.25
CA TRP A 438 -2.67 -10.49 -20.82
C TRP A 438 -1.18 -10.37 -20.41
N TYR A 439 -0.35 -11.32 -20.83
CA TYR A 439 1.09 -11.33 -20.59
C TYR A 439 1.79 -10.09 -21.14
N PHE A 440 1.52 -9.74 -22.39
CA PHE A 440 2.15 -8.58 -23.01
C PHE A 440 1.82 -7.29 -22.26
N THR A 441 0.58 -7.15 -21.78
CA THR A 441 0.15 -6.01 -20.96
C THR A 441 1.00 -5.88 -19.69
N TRP A 442 1.24 -6.97 -18.96
CA TRP A 442 2.08 -6.94 -17.74
C TRP A 442 3.56 -6.77 -18.03
N VAL A 443 4.07 -7.30 -19.15
CA VAL A 443 5.45 -7.05 -19.61
C VAL A 443 5.67 -5.56 -19.85
N VAL A 444 4.75 -4.90 -20.57
CA VAL A 444 4.84 -3.44 -20.81
C VAL A 444 4.82 -2.67 -19.48
N LEU A 445 3.88 -2.98 -18.57
CA LEU A 445 3.82 -2.34 -17.25
C LEU A 445 5.11 -2.53 -16.45
N TYR A 446 5.72 -3.73 -16.48
CA TYR A 446 6.95 -4.01 -15.75
C TYR A 446 8.18 -3.37 -16.40
N ILE A 447 8.24 -3.28 -17.73
CA ILE A 447 9.28 -2.52 -18.44
C ILE A 447 9.17 -1.04 -18.06
N MET A 448 7.97 -0.46 -18.07
CA MET A 448 7.76 0.92 -17.61
C MET A 448 8.23 1.10 -16.17
N LYS A 449 8.03 0.10 -15.30
CA LYS A 449 8.53 0.13 -13.92
C LYS A 449 10.06 0.10 -13.85
N ILE A 450 10.73 -0.69 -14.68
CA ILE A 450 12.19 -0.71 -14.77
C ILE A 450 12.72 0.67 -15.18
N CYS A 451 12.09 1.30 -16.18
CA CYS A 451 12.49 2.62 -16.67
C CYS A 451 12.21 3.75 -15.67
N LEU A 452 11.02 3.77 -15.04
CA LEU A 452 10.56 4.88 -14.20
C LEU A 452 10.93 4.72 -12.71
N TYR A 453 11.05 3.48 -12.23
CA TYR A 453 11.28 3.15 -10.82
C TYR A 453 12.36 2.08 -10.60
N PRO A 454 13.59 2.24 -11.15
CA PRO A 454 14.64 1.22 -11.08
C PRO A 454 15.00 0.83 -9.63
N SER A 455 15.02 1.80 -8.72
CA SER A 455 15.32 1.54 -7.29
C SER A 455 14.32 0.61 -6.60
N LYS A 456 13.07 0.53 -7.09
CA LYS A 456 12.07 -0.42 -6.58
C LYS A 456 12.30 -1.82 -7.14
N VAL A 457 12.67 -1.94 -8.41
CA VAL A 457 12.99 -3.22 -9.04
C VAL A 457 14.21 -3.85 -8.36
N PHE A 458 15.26 -3.09 -8.07
CA PHE A 458 16.41 -3.60 -7.30
C PHE A 458 16.01 -4.09 -5.89
N LYS A 459 15.03 -3.45 -5.25
CA LYS A 459 14.50 -3.93 -3.95
C LYS A 459 13.71 -5.24 -4.09
N GLU A 460 12.95 -5.39 -5.17
CA GLU A 460 12.27 -6.66 -5.47
C GLU A 460 13.25 -7.77 -5.81
N MET A 461 14.29 -7.45 -6.56
CA MET A 461 15.36 -8.39 -6.88
C MET A 461 16.14 -8.78 -5.62
N ASN A 462 16.29 -7.92 -4.62
CA ASN A 462 16.95 -8.31 -3.36
C ASN A 462 15.98 -8.95 -2.34
N ASN A 463 14.69 -9.07 -2.66
CA ASN A 463 13.70 -9.67 -1.78
C ASN A 463 13.81 -11.20 -1.81
N ASN A 464 13.93 -11.83 -0.64
CA ASN A 464 14.06 -13.28 -0.53
C ASN A 464 12.81 -14.07 -1.00
N VAL A 465 11.62 -13.46 -1.07
CA VAL A 465 10.39 -14.11 -1.54
C VAL A 465 10.17 -13.87 -3.04
N ALA A 466 10.19 -12.61 -3.46
CA ALA A 466 9.85 -12.22 -4.83
C ALA A 466 11.03 -12.38 -5.81
N GLY A 467 12.25 -12.36 -5.30
CA GLY A 467 13.47 -12.43 -6.09
C GLY A 467 13.58 -13.66 -7.00
N PRO A 468 13.27 -14.88 -6.51
CA PRO A 468 13.27 -16.06 -7.36
C PRO A 468 12.27 -16.01 -8.52
N CYS A 469 11.23 -15.17 -8.44
CA CYS A 469 10.23 -15.02 -9.50
C CYS A 469 10.74 -14.22 -10.72
N PHE A 470 11.94 -13.64 -10.69
CA PHE A 470 12.50 -12.90 -11.83
C PHE A 470 12.76 -13.79 -13.06
N SER A 471 12.82 -15.11 -12.90
CA SER A 471 12.91 -16.05 -14.01
C SER A 471 11.56 -16.28 -14.71
N LEU A 472 10.42 -15.97 -14.08
CA LEU A 472 9.08 -16.30 -14.57
C LEU A 472 8.73 -15.72 -15.94
N PRO A 473 9.00 -14.43 -16.24
CA PRO A 473 8.69 -13.88 -17.56
C PRO A 473 9.34 -14.68 -18.69
N PHE A 474 10.53 -15.23 -18.46
CA PHE A 474 11.30 -16.02 -19.43
C PHE A 474 10.83 -17.47 -19.50
N VAL A 475 10.44 -18.08 -18.37
CA VAL A 475 9.80 -19.42 -18.36
C VAL A 475 8.48 -19.40 -19.13
N ILE A 476 7.71 -18.31 -19.04
CA ILE A 476 6.47 -18.14 -19.81
C ILE A 476 6.75 -18.09 -21.32
N LEU A 477 7.85 -17.46 -21.77
CA LEU A 477 8.25 -17.50 -23.19
C LEU A 477 8.54 -18.92 -23.69
N VAL A 478 9.14 -19.77 -22.84
CA VAL A 478 9.36 -21.18 -23.16
C VAL A 478 8.03 -21.94 -23.33
N LEU A 479 7.02 -21.64 -22.50
CA LEU A 479 5.69 -22.24 -22.66
C LEU A 479 4.96 -21.74 -23.91
N TYR A 480 5.11 -20.47 -24.28
CA TYR A 480 4.63 -19.98 -25.58
C TYR A 480 5.35 -20.63 -26.76
N ALA A 481 6.65 -20.91 -26.66
CA ALA A 481 7.37 -21.66 -27.68
C ALA A 481 6.74 -23.04 -27.90
N TYR A 482 6.37 -23.74 -26.82
CA TYR A 482 5.65 -25.01 -26.91
C TYR A 482 4.30 -24.88 -27.64
N ILE A 483 3.53 -23.82 -27.39
CA ILE A 483 2.23 -23.59 -28.03
C ILE A 483 2.39 -23.24 -29.52
N GLU A 484 3.24 -22.25 -29.84
CA GLU A 484 3.41 -21.70 -31.19
C GLU A 484 4.10 -22.64 -32.18
N TYR A 485 4.79 -23.67 -31.68
CA TYR A 485 5.55 -24.60 -32.53
C TYR A 485 4.75 -25.23 -33.67
N ASP A 486 3.46 -25.53 -33.45
CA ASP A 486 2.63 -26.16 -34.50
C ASP A 486 2.23 -25.17 -35.60
N ARG A 487 2.27 -23.86 -35.32
CA ARG A 487 1.93 -22.78 -36.27
C ARG A 487 3.16 -22.19 -36.95
N ASP A 488 4.18 -21.85 -36.17
CA ASP A 488 5.42 -21.25 -36.62
C ASP A 488 6.63 -21.80 -35.82
N PRO A 489 7.28 -22.87 -36.31
CA PRO A 489 8.41 -23.50 -35.64
C PRO A 489 9.63 -22.59 -35.46
N GLU A 490 9.88 -21.68 -36.40
CA GLU A 490 11.04 -20.80 -36.35
C GLU A 490 10.85 -19.70 -35.30
N PHE A 491 9.65 -19.11 -35.24
CA PHE A 491 9.30 -18.18 -34.17
C PHE A 491 9.33 -18.84 -32.79
N ALA A 492 8.85 -20.09 -32.68
CA ALA A 492 8.92 -20.85 -31.44
C ALA A 492 10.37 -21.07 -30.95
N LYS A 493 11.31 -21.39 -31.84
CA LYS A 493 12.74 -21.52 -31.50
C LYS A 493 13.32 -20.19 -30.98
N VAL A 494 12.92 -19.05 -31.54
CA VAL A 494 13.36 -17.73 -31.07
C VAL A 494 12.89 -17.48 -29.64
N LEU A 495 11.59 -17.70 -29.36
CA LEU A 495 11.03 -17.57 -28.01
C LEU A 495 11.75 -18.47 -27.00
N PHE A 496 12.06 -19.70 -27.40
CA PHE A 496 12.77 -20.67 -26.57
C PHE A 496 14.19 -20.21 -26.21
N TRP A 497 14.97 -19.77 -27.20
CA TRP A 497 16.36 -19.35 -26.97
C TRP A 497 16.51 -18.00 -26.25
N ILE A 498 15.46 -17.17 -26.22
CA ILE A 498 15.40 -16.02 -25.32
C ILE A 498 15.08 -16.49 -23.89
N GLY A 499 14.10 -17.39 -23.74
CA GLY A 499 13.57 -17.81 -22.45
C GLY A 499 14.51 -18.74 -21.65
N ALA A 500 14.93 -19.86 -22.23
CA ALA A 500 15.60 -20.95 -21.52
C ALA A 500 17.01 -20.60 -21.00
N PRO A 501 17.88 -19.90 -21.75
CA PRO A 501 19.19 -19.45 -21.23
C PRO A 501 19.05 -18.39 -20.14
N THR A 502 18.11 -17.45 -20.31
CA THR A 502 17.92 -16.35 -19.35
C THR A 502 17.39 -16.86 -18.01
N SER A 503 16.43 -17.79 -18.02
CA SER A 503 15.90 -18.40 -16.79
C SER A 503 16.97 -19.19 -16.03
N LEU A 504 17.85 -19.91 -16.74
CA LEU A 504 18.98 -20.61 -16.13
C LEU A 504 20.01 -19.63 -15.53
N ALA A 505 20.39 -18.59 -16.28
CA ALA A 505 21.34 -17.59 -15.80
C ALA A 505 20.85 -16.92 -14.51
N ILE A 506 19.58 -16.52 -14.45
CA ILE A 506 18.97 -15.95 -13.24
C ILE A 506 19.02 -16.97 -12.08
N SER A 507 18.71 -18.24 -12.35
CA SER A 507 18.76 -19.30 -11.33
C SER A 507 20.17 -19.43 -10.72
N LEU A 508 21.22 -19.43 -11.56
CA LEU A 508 22.60 -19.54 -11.12
C LEU A 508 23.07 -18.31 -10.33
N ILE A 509 22.71 -17.10 -10.77
CA ILE A 509 23.02 -15.85 -10.05
C ILE A 509 22.44 -15.90 -8.64
N TRP A 510 21.20 -16.34 -8.48
CA TRP A 510 20.56 -16.43 -7.17
C TRP A 510 21.24 -17.42 -6.24
N VAL A 511 21.52 -18.63 -6.73
CA VAL A 511 22.20 -19.65 -5.94
C VAL A 511 23.60 -19.19 -5.53
N SER A 512 24.33 -18.51 -6.43
CA SER A 512 25.62 -17.91 -6.10
C SER A 512 25.51 -16.89 -4.96
N GLY A 513 24.46 -16.06 -4.96
CA GLY A 513 24.20 -15.09 -3.90
C GLY A 513 23.85 -15.73 -2.56
N TRP A 514 23.16 -16.88 -2.57
CA TRP A 514 22.88 -17.66 -1.35
C TRP A 514 24.14 -18.29 -0.76
N ILE A 515 25.08 -18.73 -1.60
CA ILE A 515 26.37 -19.26 -1.13
C ILE A 515 27.25 -18.12 -0.58
N ALA A 516 27.19 -16.94 -1.22
CA ALA A 516 28.00 -15.79 -0.81
C ALA A 516 27.52 -15.10 0.47
N SER A 517 26.22 -15.20 0.82
CA SER A 517 25.64 -14.50 1.96
C SER A 517 24.91 -15.46 2.91
N LYS A 518 25.20 -15.39 4.22
CA LYS A 518 24.47 -16.18 5.23
C LYS A 518 22.98 -15.80 5.18
N LYS A 519 22.12 -16.79 4.94
CA LYS A 519 20.66 -16.64 4.99
C LYS A 519 20.12 -17.33 6.23
N GLU A 520 19.34 -16.60 7.01
CA GLU A 520 18.56 -17.18 8.10
C GLU A 520 17.46 -18.09 7.55
N LEU A 521 17.14 -19.16 8.28
CA LEU A 521 16.14 -20.14 7.89
C LEU A 521 14.73 -19.52 7.73
N GLU A 522 14.47 -18.42 8.41
CA GLU A 522 13.24 -17.61 8.29
C GLU A 522 12.99 -17.11 6.86
N HIS A 523 14.04 -16.87 6.08
CA HIS A 523 13.92 -16.35 4.71
C HIS A 523 13.69 -17.42 3.64
N VAL A 524 14.00 -18.68 3.95
CA VAL A 524 13.85 -19.80 3.01
C VAL A 524 12.37 -20.16 2.87
N ASN A 525 11.79 -20.16 1.69
CA ASN A 525 10.37 -20.44 1.50
C ASN A 525 10.11 -21.30 0.26
N ALA A 526 8.90 -21.85 0.16
CA ALA A 526 8.54 -22.74 -0.95
C ALA A 526 8.56 -22.05 -2.33
N ALA A 527 8.49 -20.72 -2.41
CA ALA A 527 8.57 -20.00 -3.69
C ALA A 527 9.96 -20.14 -4.35
N TRP A 528 11.00 -20.51 -3.59
CA TRP A 528 12.33 -20.80 -4.15
C TRP A 528 12.30 -22.00 -5.12
N MET A 529 11.27 -22.86 -5.02
CA MET A 529 11.02 -23.96 -5.95
C MET A 529 10.71 -23.52 -7.38
N LEU A 530 10.38 -22.24 -7.61
CA LEU A 530 10.16 -21.74 -8.95
C LEU A 530 11.43 -21.82 -9.82
N MET A 531 12.63 -21.84 -9.22
CA MET A 531 13.90 -22.02 -9.93
C MET A 531 14.07 -23.41 -10.55
N PRO A 532 14.01 -24.53 -9.80
CA PRO A 532 14.06 -25.85 -10.42
C PRO A 532 12.88 -26.08 -11.39
N VAL A 533 11.68 -25.60 -11.06
CA VAL A 533 10.50 -25.72 -11.94
C VAL A 533 10.72 -25.06 -13.30
N GLY A 534 11.23 -23.82 -13.34
CA GLY A 534 11.50 -23.13 -14.60
C GLY A 534 12.54 -23.84 -15.47
N ASN A 535 13.56 -24.43 -14.86
CA ASN A 535 14.58 -25.20 -15.58
C ASN A 535 14.06 -26.55 -16.05
N PHE A 536 13.17 -27.21 -15.30
CA PHE A 536 12.46 -28.41 -15.77
C PHE A 536 11.57 -28.10 -16.99
N VAL A 537 10.89 -26.95 -17.02
CA VAL A 537 10.09 -26.53 -18.18
C VAL A 537 10.96 -26.41 -19.43
N ALA A 538 12.12 -25.77 -19.33
CA ALA A 538 13.06 -25.67 -20.44
C ALA A 538 13.54 -27.06 -20.92
N ALA A 539 13.92 -27.94 -19.98
CA ALA A 539 14.34 -29.30 -20.28
C ALA A 539 13.23 -30.16 -20.94
N ALA A 540 11.97 -29.88 -20.62
CA ALA A 540 10.83 -30.58 -21.19
C ALA A 540 10.48 -30.10 -22.61
N VAL A 541 10.51 -28.79 -22.84
CA VAL A 541 10.09 -28.20 -24.12
C VAL A 541 11.20 -28.30 -25.18
N GLY A 542 12.47 -28.15 -24.81
CA GLY A 542 13.58 -28.11 -25.76
C GLY A 542 13.63 -29.31 -26.73
N PRO A 543 13.62 -30.57 -26.25
CA PRO A 543 13.68 -31.74 -27.11
C PRO A 543 12.42 -31.95 -27.96
N VAL A 544 11.30 -31.32 -27.58
CA VAL A 544 10.03 -31.36 -28.33
C VAL A 544 10.06 -30.38 -29.50
N LEU A 545 10.73 -29.23 -29.35
CA LEU A 545 10.91 -28.25 -30.43
C LEU A 545 11.90 -28.76 -31.48
N ASP A 546 13.07 -29.20 -31.03
CA ASP A 546 14.11 -29.72 -31.89
C ASP A 546 14.84 -30.88 -31.18
N PRO A 547 14.83 -32.10 -31.76
CA PRO A 547 15.58 -33.23 -31.21
C PRO A 547 17.07 -32.94 -31.00
N ALA A 548 17.67 -32.02 -31.76
CA ALA A 548 19.07 -31.62 -31.60
C ALA A 548 19.35 -30.97 -30.23
N TYR A 549 18.35 -30.38 -29.59
CA TYR A 549 18.51 -29.75 -28.28
C TYR A 549 18.59 -30.75 -27.12
N ARG A 550 18.28 -32.03 -27.36
CA ARG A 550 18.19 -33.08 -26.33
C ARG A 550 19.41 -33.13 -25.40
N ASN A 551 20.63 -33.16 -25.95
CA ASN A 551 21.85 -33.27 -25.15
C ASN A 551 22.08 -32.01 -24.29
N ALA A 552 21.78 -30.83 -24.82
CA ALA A 552 21.85 -29.59 -24.05
C ALA A 552 20.80 -29.58 -22.92
N MET A 553 19.59 -30.07 -23.19
CA MET A 553 18.50 -30.09 -22.21
C MET A 553 18.73 -31.05 -21.03
N GLN A 554 19.56 -32.09 -21.21
CA GLN A 554 20.01 -32.94 -20.11
C GLN A 554 20.79 -32.14 -19.03
N PHE A 555 21.54 -31.11 -19.43
CA PHE A 555 22.21 -30.21 -18.49
C PHE A 555 21.19 -29.39 -17.67
N TRP A 556 20.17 -28.82 -18.33
CA TRP A 556 19.08 -28.12 -17.63
C TRP A 556 18.35 -29.06 -16.64
N PHE A 557 18.08 -30.29 -17.07
CA PHE A 557 17.46 -31.30 -16.21
C PHE A 557 18.31 -31.62 -14.98
N ALA A 558 19.61 -31.84 -15.14
CA ALA A 558 20.52 -32.17 -14.03
C ALA A 558 20.58 -31.04 -12.99
N VAL A 559 20.70 -29.78 -13.43
CA VAL A 559 20.70 -28.61 -12.55
C VAL A 559 19.37 -28.48 -11.81
N ALA A 560 18.25 -28.63 -12.53
CA ALA A 560 16.91 -28.56 -11.95
C ALA A 560 16.69 -29.66 -10.89
N PHE A 561 17.08 -30.89 -11.20
CA PHE A 561 16.89 -32.05 -10.32
C PHE A 561 17.69 -31.93 -9.03
N MET A 562 18.94 -31.47 -9.12
CA MET A 562 19.77 -31.20 -7.95
C MET A 562 19.12 -30.16 -7.02
N PHE A 563 18.68 -29.02 -7.57
CA PHE A 563 18.04 -27.97 -6.76
C PHE A 563 16.71 -28.41 -6.17
N TYR A 564 15.92 -29.19 -6.91
CA TYR A 564 14.68 -29.76 -6.41
C TYR A 564 14.91 -30.60 -5.15
N CYS A 565 15.84 -31.56 -5.19
CA CYS A 565 16.12 -32.43 -4.05
C CYS A 565 16.55 -31.62 -2.80
N CYS A 566 17.46 -30.66 -2.96
CA CYS A 566 17.94 -29.85 -1.85
C CYS A 566 16.85 -28.94 -1.25
N LEU A 567 16.13 -28.20 -2.10
CA LEU A 567 15.11 -27.26 -1.63
C LEU A 567 13.90 -28.00 -1.05
N LEU A 568 13.59 -29.21 -1.52
CA LEU A 568 12.41 -29.95 -1.07
C LEU A 568 12.58 -30.33 0.39
N VAL A 569 13.74 -30.89 0.74
CA VAL A 569 14.07 -31.25 2.11
C VAL A 569 13.98 -30.05 3.04
N ILE A 570 14.58 -28.91 2.66
CA ILE A 570 14.61 -27.71 3.51
C ILE A 570 13.22 -27.10 3.67
N THR A 571 12.46 -26.99 2.58
CA THR A 571 11.12 -26.37 2.62
C THR A 571 10.10 -27.25 3.35
N VAL A 572 10.22 -28.58 3.24
CA VAL A 572 9.42 -29.55 4.00
C VAL A 572 9.77 -29.50 5.49
N TYR A 573 11.06 -29.51 5.83
CA TYR A 573 11.51 -29.35 7.23
C TYR A 573 10.94 -28.07 7.85
N LYS A 574 11.03 -26.95 7.13
CA LYS A 574 10.49 -25.68 7.59
C LYS A 574 8.98 -25.73 7.81
N ALA A 575 8.23 -26.33 6.89
CA ALA A 575 6.77 -26.42 6.98
C ALA A 575 6.31 -27.27 8.18
N PHE A 576 7.06 -28.30 8.55
CA PHE A 576 6.69 -29.19 9.67
C PHE A 576 7.18 -28.70 11.04
N VAL A 577 8.37 -28.09 11.11
CA VAL A 577 9.05 -27.84 12.38
C VAL A 577 8.91 -26.39 12.87
N MET A 578 8.78 -25.43 11.97
CA MET A 578 8.84 -24.01 12.36
C MET A 578 7.43 -23.45 12.66
N PRO A 579 7.17 -22.97 13.89
CA PRO A 579 5.87 -22.40 14.26
C PRO A 579 5.58 -21.05 13.60
N GLU A 580 6.59 -20.40 13.01
CA GLU A 580 6.53 -19.02 12.50
C GLU A 580 6.49 -18.91 10.97
N TYR A 581 6.01 -19.94 10.27
CA TYR A 581 5.91 -19.88 8.81
C TYR A 581 4.91 -18.79 8.36
N ASP A 582 5.37 -17.79 7.60
CA ASP A 582 4.52 -16.71 7.09
C ASP A 582 3.39 -17.27 6.20
N ASP A 583 2.17 -17.04 6.64
CA ASP A 583 0.94 -17.51 5.99
C ASP A 583 0.79 -16.99 4.56
N ARG A 584 1.33 -15.80 4.24
CA ARG A 584 1.21 -15.19 2.90
C ARG A 584 1.93 -15.97 1.80
N VAL A 585 2.98 -16.72 2.15
CA VAL A 585 3.78 -17.50 1.18
C VAL A 585 3.43 -18.98 1.19
N ARG A 586 2.41 -19.40 1.95
CA ARG A 586 1.93 -20.80 1.97
C ARG A 586 1.40 -21.28 0.61
N PRO A 587 0.69 -20.49 -0.21
CA PRO A 587 0.25 -20.96 -1.54
C PRO A 587 1.41 -21.43 -2.43
N ALA A 588 2.62 -20.91 -2.22
CA ALA A 588 3.81 -21.33 -2.96
C ALA A 588 4.22 -22.80 -2.68
N MET A 589 3.72 -23.43 -1.61
CA MET A 589 3.91 -24.87 -1.37
C MET A 589 3.33 -25.74 -2.47
N ALA A 590 2.37 -25.24 -3.27
CA ALA A 590 1.88 -25.93 -4.44
C ALA A 590 3.00 -26.24 -5.47
N ALA A 591 4.12 -25.52 -5.43
CA ALA A 591 5.30 -25.84 -6.23
C ALA A 591 5.89 -27.24 -5.93
N TRP A 592 5.63 -27.84 -4.76
CA TRP A 592 6.00 -29.23 -4.45
C TRP A 592 5.29 -30.25 -5.35
N VAL A 593 4.14 -29.89 -5.92
CA VAL A 593 3.43 -30.70 -6.93
C VAL A 593 4.00 -30.44 -8.32
N ALA A 594 4.31 -29.18 -8.66
CA ALA A 594 4.81 -28.81 -9.98
C ALA A 594 6.17 -29.45 -10.31
N ALA A 595 7.12 -29.38 -9.36
CA ALA A 595 8.49 -29.86 -9.61
C ALA A 595 8.56 -31.34 -10.01
N PRO A 596 7.94 -32.30 -9.30
CA PRO A 596 7.93 -33.70 -9.72
C PRO A 596 7.09 -33.94 -10.99
N ALA A 597 5.97 -33.24 -11.20
CA ALA A 597 5.15 -33.40 -12.41
C ALA A 597 5.90 -33.00 -13.69
N ILE A 598 6.49 -31.80 -13.71
CA ILE A 598 7.26 -31.33 -14.88
C ILE A 598 8.59 -32.06 -14.96
N GLY A 599 9.21 -32.41 -13.82
CA GLY A 599 10.40 -33.25 -13.80
C GLY A 599 10.16 -34.61 -14.48
N ALA A 600 9.01 -35.24 -14.24
CA ALA A 600 8.63 -36.48 -14.92
C ALA A 600 8.53 -36.30 -16.43
N PHE A 601 7.85 -35.23 -16.88
CA PHE A 601 7.73 -34.90 -18.30
C PHE A 601 9.09 -34.57 -18.94
N ALA A 602 9.92 -33.77 -18.26
CA ALA A 602 11.26 -33.40 -18.70
C ALA A 602 12.19 -34.62 -18.83
N TYR A 603 12.06 -35.56 -17.90
CA TYR A 603 12.81 -36.82 -17.95
C TYR A 603 12.49 -37.61 -19.22
N ILE A 604 11.20 -37.80 -19.55
CA ILE A 604 10.82 -38.48 -20.78
C ILE A 604 11.30 -37.71 -22.01
N ALA A 605 11.17 -36.37 -22.03
CA ALA A 605 11.62 -35.57 -23.17
C ALA A 605 13.13 -35.73 -23.44
N CYS A 606 13.94 -35.73 -22.38
CA CYS A 606 15.40 -35.85 -22.48
C CYS A 606 15.88 -37.29 -22.73
N TYR A 607 15.29 -38.28 -22.04
CA TYR A 607 15.82 -39.65 -21.96
C TYR A 607 14.94 -40.71 -22.64
N GLY A 608 13.67 -40.42 -22.94
CA GLY A 608 12.66 -41.39 -23.40
C GLY A 608 12.81 -41.93 -24.84
N GLN A 609 14.00 -41.86 -25.46
CA GLN A 609 14.20 -42.33 -26.84
C GLN A 609 14.49 -43.81 -27.01
N GLN A 610 14.61 -44.61 -25.94
CA GLN A 610 14.86 -46.06 -26.07
C GLN A 610 13.59 -46.93 -26.05
N SER A 611 12.43 -46.40 -25.64
CA SER A 611 11.19 -47.18 -25.44
C SER A 611 10.08 -46.88 -26.47
N ILE A 612 10.10 -45.72 -27.13
CA ILE A 612 9.05 -45.34 -28.10
C ILE A 612 9.25 -45.98 -29.49
N ALA A 613 10.51 -46.27 -29.88
CA ALA A 613 10.79 -46.97 -31.14
C ALA A 613 10.30 -48.43 -31.13
N ALA A 614 10.27 -49.08 -29.96
CA ALA A 614 9.71 -50.42 -29.77
C ALA A 614 8.17 -50.45 -29.92
N TYR A 615 7.50 -49.31 -29.76
CA TYR A 615 6.04 -49.17 -29.89
C TYR A 615 5.59 -48.79 -31.32
N LYS A 616 6.52 -48.35 -32.18
CA LYS A 616 6.23 -47.89 -33.55
C LYS A 616 6.17 -48.99 -34.60
N THR A 617 6.41 -50.27 -34.27
CA THR A 617 6.11 -51.36 -35.19
C THR A 617 4.62 -51.69 -35.13
N PRO A 618 3.82 -51.41 -36.17
CA PRO A 618 2.43 -51.81 -36.20
C PRO A 618 2.37 -53.32 -36.48
N ASN A 619 2.40 -54.14 -35.43
CA ASN A 619 2.07 -55.56 -35.54
C ASN A 619 0.54 -55.79 -35.51
N ALA A 620 -0.24 -54.94 -36.19
CA ALA A 620 -1.67 -55.19 -36.42
C ALA A 620 -1.90 -56.51 -37.18
N VAL A 621 -0.90 -56.96 -37.96
CA VAL A 621 -0.92 -58.26 -38.65
C VAL A 621 -0.81 -59.42 -37.65
N ALA A 622 -0.11 -59.26 -36.52
CA ALA A 622 0.01 -60.31 -35.50
C ALA A 622 -1.29 -60.46 -34.69
N ASP A 623 -1.99 -59.36 -34.38
CA ASP A 623 -3.25 -59.39 -33.62
C ASP A 623 -4.38 -60.05 -34.41
N THR A 624 -4.56 -59.71 -35.70
CA THR A 624 -5.56 -60.38 -36.55
C THR A 624 -5.25 -61.86 -36.76
N ALA A 625 -3.96 -62.23 -36.89
CA ALA A 625 -3.57 -63.62 -37.09
C ALA A 625 -3.68 -64.46 -35.82
N GLN A 626 -3.45 -63.88 -34.63
CA GLN A 626 -3.65 -64.56 -33.33
C GLN A 626 -5.12 -64.73 -32.99
N VAL A 627 -5.95 -63.71 -33.22
CA VAL A 627 -7.42 -63.82 -33.04
C VAL A 627 -7.99 -64.83 -34.04
N LEU A 628 -7.53 -64.82 -35.29
CA LEU A 628 -7.90 -65.82 -36.28
C LEU A 628 -7.41 -67.23 -35.89
N ALA A 629 -6.21 -67.36 -35.31
CA ALA A 629 -5.70 -68.63 -34.81
C ALA A 629 -6.53 -69.17 -33.64
N MET A 630 -6.98 -68.32 -32.71
CA MET A 630 -7.89 -68.71 -31.63
C MET A 630 -9.26 -69.14 -32.16
N LEU A 631 -9.84 -68.38 -33.09
CA LEU A 631 -11.12 -68.72 -33.75
C LEU A 631 -11.04 -70.02 -34.56
N ILE A 632 -9.90 -70.29 -35.21
CA ILE A 632 -9.63 -71.56 -35.89
C ILE A 632 -9.59 -72.70 -34.87
N LEU A 633 -8.92 -72.52 -33.72
CA LEU A 633 -8.81 -73.54 -32.67
C LEU A 633 -10.14 -73.83 -31.96
N GLU A 634 -11.05 -72.85 -31.88
CA GLU A 634 -12.39 -73.02 -31.32
C GLU A 634 -13.35 -73.78 -32.25
N ASN A 635 -13.06 -73.93 -33.54
CA ASN A 635 -13.92 -74.65 -34.49
C ASN A 635 -13.52 -76.13 -34.63
N PRO A 636 -14.30 -77.09 -34.11
CA PRO A 636 -13.92 -78.51 -34.08
C PRO A 636 -13.91 -79.16 -35.48
N LEU A 637 -14.75 -78.67 -36.39
CA LEU A 637 -14.86 -79.20 -37.75
C LEU A 637 -13.65 -78.80 -38.61
N LEU A 638 -13.19 -77.55 -38.49
CA LEU A 638 -12.00 -77.04 -39.19
C LEU A 638 -10.70 -77.66 -38.68
N THR A 639 -10.58 -77.85 -37.36
CA THR A 639 -9.38 -78.44 -36.73
C THR A 639 -9.28 -79.94 -36.91
N ALA A 640 -10.39 -80.65 -37.11
CA ALA A 640 -10.41 -82.07 -37.46
C ALA A 640 -10.09 -82.32 -38.94
N ALA A 641 -10.52 -81.42 -39.84
CA ALA A 641 -10.30 -81.56 -41.27
C ALA A 641 -8.88 -81.20 -41.75
N ASN A 642 -8.13 -80.39 -41.00
CA ASN A 642 -6.81 -79.92 -41.44
C ASN A 642 -5.78 -79.85 -40.28
N PRO A 643 -5.03 -80.94 -40.01
CA PRO A 643 -4.11 -81.01 -38.86
C PRO A 643 -2.94 -80.02 -38.92
N SER A 644 -2.47 -79.68 -40.12
CA SER A 644 -1.40 -78.71 -40.35
C SER A 644 -1.84 -77.28 -40.00
N LEU A 645 -3.09 -76.94 -40.31
CA LEU A 645 -3.70 -75.64 -39.94
C LEU A 645 -3.84 -75.52 -38.42
N LYS A 646 -4.22 -76.61 -37.74
CA LYS A 646 -4.29 -76.67 -36.27
C LYS A 646 -2.92 -76.45 -35.63
N ALA A 647 -1.87 -77.09 -36.15
CA ALA A 647 -0.50 -76.93 -35.64
C ALA A 647 0.04 -75.50 -35.85
N ALA A 648 -0.25 -74.89 -37.01
CA ALA A 648 0.12 -73.50 -37.30
C ALA A 648 -0.63 -72.51 -36.38
N ALA A 649 -1.92 -72.74 -36.14
CA ALA A 649 -2.72 -71.93 -35.21
C ALA A 649 -2.25 -72.07 -33.76
N GLN A 650 -1.86 -73.28 -33.32
CA GLN A 650 -1.28 -73.50 -31.99
C GLN A 650 0.08 -72.79 -31.81
N GLN A 651 0.94 -72.79 -32.85
CA GLN A 651 2.20 -72.03 -32.81
C GLN A 651 1.99 -70.52 -32.74
N LEU A 652 1.01 -69.98 -33.47
CA LEU A 652 0.68 -68.55 -33.39
C LEU A 652 0.10 -68.15 -32.03
N ALA A 653 -0.73 -69.01 -31.43
CA ALA A 653 -1.34 -68.77 -30.11
C ALA A 653 -0.36 -68.94 -28.93
N ALA A 654 0.74 -69.68 -29.12
CA ALA A 654 1.76 -69.92 -28.10
C ALA A 654 2.79 -68.78 -27.96
N VAL A 655 2.75 -67.76 -28.83
CA VAL A 655 3.58 -66.55 -28.70
C VAL A 655 3.05 -65.75 -27.50
N PRO A 656 3.85 -65.50 -26.45
CA PRO A 656 3.39 -64.75 -25.29
C PRO A 656 2.93 -63.35 -25.73
N ALA A 657 1.73 -62.96 -25.28
CA ALA A 657 1.21 -61.62 -25.53
C ALA A 657 2.27 -60.58 -25.14
N PRO A 658 2.54 -59.54 -25.96
CA PRO A 658 3.44 -58.48 -25.54
C PRO A 658 2.88 -57.88 -24.25
N THR A 659 3.63 -57.95 -23.16
CA THR A 659 3.33 -57.18 -21.95
C THR A 659 3.56 -55.72 -22.28
N PHE A 660 2.54 -55.07 -22.81
CA PHE A 660 2.52 -53.65 -23.12
C PHE A 660 2.56 -52.84 -21.83
N GLY A 661 3.76 -52.52 -21.35
CA GLY A 661 3.94 -51.68 -20.17
C GLY A 661 5.17 -50.81 -20.30
N TYR A 662 4.96 -49.50 -20.40
CA TYR A 662 6.04 -48.52 -20.19
C TYR A 662 6.55 -48.64 -18.74
N GLN A 663 7.85 -48.91 -18.54
CA GLN A 663 8.47 -49.23 -17.24
C GLN A 663 9.64 -48.28 -16.87
N ASP A 664 9.59 -47.02 -17.27
CA ASP A 664 10.57 -46.05 -16.77
C ASP A 664 10.34 -45.74 -15.29
N PHE A 665 11.21 -46.29 -14.43
CA PHE A 665 11.14 -46.16 -12.98
C PHE A 665 11.07 -44.69 -12.53
N ILE A 666 11.93 -43.83 -13.08
CA ILE A 666 12.02 -42.43 -12.65
C ILE A 666 10.73 -41.67 -13.00
N PHE A 667 10.20 -41.83 -14.21
CA PHE A 667 8.95 -41.20 -14.64
C PHE A 667 7.78 -41.60 -13.75
N ILE A 668 7.58 -42.90 -13.55
CA ILE A 668 6.44 -43.43 -12.79
C ILE A 668 6.48 -42.94 -11.34
N ASN A 669 7.65 -42.96 -10.70
CA ASN A 669 7.79 -42.52 -9.32
C ASN A 669 7.58 -41.01 -9.17
N LEU A 670 8.11 -40.18 -10.08
CA LEU A 670 7.88 -38.74 -10.04
C LEU A 670 6.40 -38.39 -10.27
N TYR A 671 5.72 -39.08 -11.18
CA TYR A 671 4.28 -38.91 -11.40
C TYR A 671 3.47 -39.23 -10.13
N TRP A 672 3.64 -40.41 -9.54
CA TRP A 672 2.89 -40.79 -8.34
C TRP A 672 3.27 -39.93 -7.13
N PHE A 673 4.53 -39.50 -7.02
CA PHE A 673 4.95 -38.55 -6.00
C PHE A 673 4.25 -37.19 -6.14
N SER A 674 4.04 -36.71 -7.38
CA SER A 674 3.24 -35.51 -7.65
C SER A 674 1.79 -35.67 -7.18
N ILE A 675 1.14 -36.80 -7.50
CA ILE A 675 -0.25 -37.08 -7.07
C ILE A 675 -0.34 -37.15 -5.55
N ALA A 676 0.58 -37.86 -4.89
CA ALA A 676 0.62 -37.96 -3.43
C ALA A 676 0.82 -36.59 -2.77
N SER A 677 1.74 -35.76 -3.31
CA SER A 677 1.97 -34.40 -2.84
C SER A 677 0.72 -33.54 -2.98
N ALA A 678 -0.01 -33.66 -4.10
CA ALA A 678 -1.25 -32.93 -4.30
C ALA A 678 -2.32 -33.30 -3.28
N ILE A 679 -2.50 -34.60 -3.00
CA ILE A 679 -3.45 -35.09 -1.99
C ILE A 679 -3.09 -34.56 -0.60
N ILE A 680 -1.81 -34.63 -0.21
CA ILE A 680 -1.33 -34.11 1.08
C ILE A 680 -1.64 -32.62 1.21
N LEU A 681 -1.30 -31.81 0.19
CA LEU A 681 -1.55 -30.37 0.23
C LEU A 681 -3.05 -30.07 0.27
N VAL A 682 -3.89 -30.77 -0.50
CA VAL A 682 -5.35 -30.61 -0.42
C VAL A 682 -5.83 -30.91 1.00
N LEU A 683 -5.44 -32.03 1.61
CA LEU A 683 -5.87 -32.38 2.97
C LEU A 683 -5.37 -31.39 4.03
N CYS A 684 -4.15 -30.87 3.89
CA CYS A 684 -3.58 -29.87 4.79
C CYS A 684 -4.22 -28.48 4.62
N PHE A 685 -4.60 -28.07 3.41
CA PHE A 685 -5.13 -26.72 3.12
C PHE A 685 -6.65 -26.63 3.15
N TRP A 686 -7.37 -27.71 2.86
CA TRP A 686 -8.83 -27.72 2.74
C TRP A 686 -9.54 -27.60 4.10
N ARG A 687 -8.92 -28.01 5.20
CA ARG A 687 -9.50 -27.89 6.56
C ARG A 687 -9.33 -26.50 7.23
N PRO A 688 -8.21 -25.76 7.08
CA PRO A 688 -8.03 -24.48 7.77
C PRO A 688 -8.31 -23.21 6.94
N TYR A 689 -8.16 -23.24 5.60
CA TYR A 689 -7.81 -22.03 4.83
C TYR A 689 -8.81 -21.62 3.73
N PHE A 690 -9.49 -22.56 3.06
CA PHE A 690 -10.48 -22.21 2.03
C PHE A 690 -11.71 -21.56 2.67
N GLY A 691 -11.76 -20.23 2.62
CA GLY A 691 -12.86 -19.39 3.11
C GLY A 691 -12.53 -18.48 4.31
N ARG A 692 -11.32 -18.52 4.88
CA ARG A 692 -10.95 -17.70 6.05
C ARG A 692 -10.07 -16.49 5.74
N ILE A 693 -9.38 -16.46 4.60
CA ILE A 693 -8.41 -15.40 4.26
C ILE A 693 -8.80 -14.76 2.93
N ARG A 694 -8.63 -13.45 2.84
CA ARG A 694 -8.86 -12.68 1.61
C ARG A 694 -7.96 -13.20 0.50
N PHE A 695 -8.52 -13.31 -0.70
CA PHE A 695 -7.76 -13.68 -1.89
C PHE A 695 -6.56 -12.76 -2.10
N ASP A 696 -5.40 -13.37 -2.31
CA ASP A 696 -4.12 -12.72 -2.62
C ASP A 696 -3.57 -13.26 -3.94
N MET A 697 -2.78 -12.46 -4.65
CA MET A 697 -2.19 -12.86 -5.95
C MET A 697 -1.31 -14.12 -5.83
N SER A 698 -0.75 -14.41 -4.67
CA SER A 698 0.05 -15.63 -4.42
C SER A 698 -0.73 -16.93 -4.62
N TYR A 699 -2.06 -16.93 -4.54
CA TYR A 699 -2.90 -18.12 -4.75
C TYR A 699 -2.78 -18.69 -6.17
N TRP A 700 -2.36 -17.86 -7.14
CA TRP A 700 -2.02 -18.32 -8.49
C TRP A 700 -0.91 -19.37 -8.53
N ALA A 701 -0.10 -19.48 -7.47
CA ALA A 701 0.90 -20.52 -7.33
C ALA A 701 0.31 -21.94 -7.37
N ALA A 702 -1.00 -22.12 -7.14
CA ALA A 702 -1.68 -23.41 -7.24
C ALA A 702 -2.12 -23.79 -8.67
N SER A 703 -2.32 -22.82 -9.57
CA SER A 703 -2.84 -23.07 -10.93
C SER A 703 -1.84 -23.83 -11.80
N PHE A 704 -0.59 -23.36 -11.86
CA PHE A 704 0.44 -24.01 -12.69
C PHE A 704 0.77 -25.46 -12.25
N PRO A 705 0.94 -25.79 -10.96
CA PRO A 705 1.09 -27.17 -10.52
C PRO A 705 -0.07 -28.09 -10.92
N ALA A 706 -1.32 -27.60 -10.86
CA ALA A 706 -2.47 -28.36 -11.32
C ALA A 706 -2.40 -28.65 -12.83
N CYS A 707 -1.96 -27.66 -13.63
CA CYS A 707 -1.76 -27.81 -15.07
C CYS A 707 -0.62 -28.79 -15.39
N ALA A 708 0.51 -28.69 -14.68
CA ALA A 708 1.65 -29.58 -14.82
C ALA A 708 1.29 -31.04 -14.51
N MET A 709 0.57 -31.25 -13.40
CA MET A 709 0.04 -32.55 -13.01
C MET A 709 -0.92 -33.09 -14.07
N CYS A 710 -1.80 -32.25 -14.62
CA CYS A 710 -2.69 -32.63 -15.72
C CYS A 710 -1.93 -33.10 -16.97
N ILE A 711 -0.93 -32.34 -17.43
CA ILE A 711 -0.09 -32.74 -18.58
C ILE A 711 0.58 -34.09 -18.31
N CYS A 712 1.13 -34.28 -17.10
CA CYS A 712 1.76 -35.53 -16.73
C CYS A 712 0.76 -36.70 -16.64
N SER A 713 -0.47 -36.47 -16.16
CA SER A 713 -1.53 -37.49 -16.11
C SER A 713 -1.99 -37.89 -17.51
N ILE A 714 -2.13 -36.94 -18.44
CA ILE A 714 -2.43 -37.22 -19.85
C ILE A 714 -1.32 -38.07 -20.44
N LEU A 715 -0.05 -37.67 -20.24
CA LEU A 715 1.10 -38.43 -20.71
C LEU A 715 1.19 -39.83 -20.08
N TYR A 716 0.83 -39.98 -18.81
CA TYR A 716 0.79 -41.28 -18.15
C TYR A 716 -0.29 -42.19 -18.77
N ASN A 717 -1.51 -41.67 -18.99
CA ASN A 717 -2.59 -42.40 -19.67
C ASN A 717 -2.18 -42.82 -21.09
N SER A 718 -1.50 -41.93 -21.80
CA SER A 718 -0.91 -42.17 -23.12
C SER A 718 0.12 -43.31 -23.16
N LEU A 719 0.93 -43.46 -22.11
CA LEU A 719 1.99 -44.48 -22.01
C LEU A 719 1.52 -45.79 -21.36
N LYS A 720 0.51 -45.72 -20.50
CA LYS A 720 -0.14 -46.82 -19.79
C LYS A 720 -1.65 -46.57 -19.75
N PRO A 721 -2.37 -46.87 -20.85
CA PRO A 721 -3.81 -46.66 -20.91
C PRO A 721 -4.53 -47.57 -19.91
N GLY A 722 -5.57 -47.05 -19.30
CA GLY A 722 -6.47 -47.80 -18.43
C GLY A 722 -7.50 -46.89 -17.77
N ASP A 723 -8.65 -47.45 -17.39
CA ASP A 723 -9.81 -46.69 -16.89
C ASP A 723 -9.45 -45.75 -15.74
N LEU A 724 -8.58 -46.20 -14.83
CA LEU A 724 -8.11 -45.37 -13.71
C LEU A 724 -7.20 -44.21 -14.18
N ALA A 725 -6.30 -44.46 -15.14
CA ALA A 725 -5.40 -43.44 -15.66
C ALA A 725 -6.17 -42.37 -16.45
N GLU A 726 -7.15 -42.80 -17.25
CA GLU A 726 -8.05 -41.94 -17.99
C GLU A 726 -8.93 -41.10 -17.03
N ALA A 727 -9.53 -41.71 -16.01
CA ALA A 727 -10.31 -41.01 -15.00
C ALA A 727 -9.47 -39.95 -14.24
N ILE A 728 -8.22 -40.28 -13.89
CA ILE A 728 -7.29 -39.33 -13.26
C ILE A 728 -6.96 -38.17 -14.23
N ALA A 729 -6.73 -38.43 -15.51
CA ALA A 729 -6.45 -37.41 -16.50
C ALA A 729 -7.61 -36.42 -16.68
N TYR A 730 -8.85 -36.90 -16.84
CA TYR A 730 -10.04 -36.03 -16.90
C TYR A 730 -10.23 -35.23 -15.61
N THR A 731 -10.06 -35.87 -14.45
CA THR A 731 -10.17 -35.20 -13.16
C THR A 731 -9.14 -34.09 -13.01
N CYS A 732 -7.89 -34.33 -13.42
CA CYS A 732 -6.83 -33.32 -13.38
C CYS A 732 -7.12 -32.15 -14.34
N LEU A 733 -7.64 -32.42 -15.55
CA LEU A 733 -8.00 -31.37 -16.51
C LEU A 733 -9.16 -30.51 -15.99
N PHE A 734 -10.18 -31.14 -15.41
CA PHE A 734 -11.29 -30.43 -14.76
C PHE A 734 -10.80 -29.56 -13.62
N LEU A 735 -10.00 -30.11 -12.69
CA LEU A 735 -9.46 -29.38 -11.55
C LEU A 735 -8.57 -28.21 -11.97
N ALA A 736 -7.66 -28.41 -12.93
CA ALA A 736 -6.79 -27.36 -13.46
C ALA A 736 -7.60 -26.21 -14.07
N SER A 737 -8.65 -26.54 -14.83
CA SER A 737 -9.55 -25.56 -15.43
C SER A 737 -10.37 -24.82 -14.36
N TYR A 738 -10.97 -25.55 -13.42
CA TYR A 738 -11.78 -25.00 -12.34
C TYR A 738 -10.99 -24.03 -11.44
N ILE A 739 -9.80 -24.45 -10.98
CA ILE A 739 -8.92 -23.62 -10.15
C ILE A 739 -8.55 -22.34 -10.91
N THR A 740 -8.14 -22.46 -12.17
CA THR A 740 -7.72 -21.30 -12.98
C THR A 740 -8.85 -20.32 -13.23
N VAL A 741 -10.07 -20.80 -13.51
CA VAL A 741 -11.25 -19.93 -13.70
C VAL A 741 -11.61 -19.20 -12.41
N ILE A 742 -11.61 -19.87 -11.25
CA ILE A 742 -11.90 -19.21 -9.97
C ILE A 742 -10.87 -18.13 -9.66
N LEU A 743 -9.58 -18.45 -9.82
CA LEU A 743 -8.51 -17.48 -9.56
C LEU A 743 -8.59 -16.30 -10.54
N LEU A 744 -8.97 -16.54 -11.80
CA LEU A 744 -9.21 -15.48 -12.78
C LEU A 744 -10.38 -14.58 -12.34
N LEU A 745 -11.52 -15.15 -11.95
CA LEU A 745 -12.67 -14.39 -11.47
C LEU A 745 -12.34 -13.59 -10.21
N GLN A 746 -11.59 -14.17 -9.27
CA GLN A 746 -11.13 -13.48 -8.07
C GLN A 746 -10.11 -12.38 -8.39
N THR A 747 -9.27 -12.58 -9.39
CA THR A 747 -8.33 -11.56 -9.89
C THR A 747 -9.05 -10.42 -10.56
N LEU A 748 -10.04 -10.71 -11.40
CA LEU A 748 -10.90 -9.69 -12.00
C LEU A 748 -11.67 -8.92 -10.94
N ALA A 749 -12.26 -9.60 -9.95
CA ALA A 749 -12.91 -8.95 -8.82
C ALA A 749 -11.93 -8.08 -8.01
N SER A 750 -10.68 -8.52 -7.83
CA SER A 750 -9.64 -7.76 -7.14
C SER A 750 -9.11 -6.60 -7.97
N LEU A 751 -9.07 -6.73 -9.29
CA LEU A 751 -8.75 -5.63 -10.20
C LEU A 751 -9.86 -4.58 -10.18
N LEU A 752 -11.13 -5.00 -10.15
CA LEU A 752 -12.30 -4.13 -10.02
C LEU A 752 -12.42 -3.46 -8.65
N ARG A 753 -11.92 -4.12 -7.59
CA ARG A 753 -11.76 -3.57 -6.23
C ARG A 753 -10.41 -2.89 -6.00
N LEU A 754 -9.60 -2.83 -7.04
CA LEU A 754 -8.34 -2.13 -7.04
C LEU A 754 -7.32 -2.62 -6.00
N GLY A 755 -7.41 -3.90 -5.63
CA GLY A 755 -6.56 -4.53 -4.64
C GLY A 755 -5.28 -5.17 -5.21
N VAL A 756 -5.05 -5.11 -6.53
CA VAL A 756 -3.89 -5.77 -7.18
C VAL A 756 -2.64 -4.89 -7.18
N PHE A 757 -2.77 -3.62 -7.60
CA PHE A 757 -1.63 -2.72 -7.75
C PHE A 757 -1.42 -1.84 -6.52
N VAL A 758 -1.54 -2.43 -5.33
CA VAL A 758 -1.38 -1.75 -4.05
C VAL A 758 -0.02 -2.10 -3.41
N PRO A 759 0.57 -1.18 -2.62
CA PRO A 759 1.79 -1.47 -1.90
C PRO A 759 1.61 -2.68 -0.98
N ASP A 760 2.64 -3.50 -0.87
CA ASP A 760 2.68 -4.50 0.21
C ASP A 760 2.61 -3.79 1.55
N TYR A 761 1.66 -4.22 2.37
CA TYR A 761 1.48 -3.65 3.69
C TYR A 761 2.76 -3.79 4.52
N LYS A 762 3.47 -2.67 4.72
CA LYS A 762 4.62 -2.58 5.64
C LYS A 762 4.14 -2.30 7.06
N TRP A 763 3.50 -3.28 7.68
CA TRP A 763 3.28 -3.27 9.12
C TRP A 763 4.07 -4.40 9.76
N GLY A 764 4.54 -4.13 10.96
CA GLY A 764 5.33 -5.01 11.82
C GLY A 764 4.73 -5.00 13.22
N PRO A 765 5.13 -5.91 14.13
CA PRO A 765 4.78 -5.80 15.55
C PRO A 765 5.12 -4.41 16.10
N MET A 766 6.24 -3.82 15.66
CA MET A 766 6.68 -2.46 16.02
C MET A 766 5.79 -1.32 15.48
N SER A 767 4.71 -1.63 14.75
CA SER A 767 3.68 -0.64 14.42
C SER A 767 2.77 -0.33 15.60
N TYR A 768 2.77 -1.16 16.65
CA TYR A 768 1.98 -1.01 17.87
C TYR A 768 2.13 0.39 18.48
N MET A 769 3.36 0.83 18.77
CA MET A 769 3.66 2.11 19.42
C MET A 769 3.02 3.28 18.65
N ARG A 770 3.37 3.47 17.37
CA ARG A 770 2.77 4.52 16.54
C ARG A 770 1.24 4.43 16.44
N LEU A 771 0.67 3.24 16.34
CA LEU A 771 -0.79 3.11 16.25
C LEU A 771 -1.47 3.50 17.57
N SER A 772 -0.83 3.23 18.72
CA SER A 772 -1.25 3.77 20.02
C SER A 772 -1.15 5.31 20.06
N HIS A 773 -0.09 5.91 19.48
CA HIS A 773 0.03 7.38 19.37
C HIS A 773 -1.12 7.97 18.55
N GLU A 774 -1.50 7.31 17.45
CA GLU A 774 -2.62 7.76 16.62
C GLU A 774 -3.96 7.68 17.34
N ALA A 775 -4.16 6.69 18.22
CA ALA A 775 -5.35 6.62 19.06
C ALA A 775 -5.40 7.79 20.07
N LEU A 776 -4.28 8.09 20.73
CA LEU A 776 -4.17 9.24 21.63
C LEU A 776 -4.40 10.57 20.91
N ARG A 777 -3.82 10.72 19.71
CA ARG A 777 -4.02 11.90 18.85
C ARG A 777 -5.46 12.03 18.38
N GLY A 778 -6.11 10.92 17.99
CA GLY A 778 -7.51 10.92 17.56
C GLY A 778 -8.51 11.26 18.66
N ALA A 779 -8.16 11.03 19.93
CA ALA A 779 -8.98 11.46 21.07
C ALA A 779 -8.92 12.97 21.35
N SER A 780 -7.86 13.65 20.90
CA SER A 780 -7.54 15.04 21.26
C SER A 780 -8.61 16.07 20.83
N PRO A 781 -9.17 16.05 19.60
CA PRO A 781 -10.20 17.01 19.18
C PRO A 781 -11.49 16.92 20.01
N ARG A 782 -11.93 15.69 20.33
CA ARG A 782 -13.13 15.44 21.16
C ARG A 782 -12.92 15.95 22.58
N LEU A 783 -11.71 15.78 23.09
CA LEU A 783 -11.33 16.28 24.41
C LEU A 783 -11.32 17.82 24.46
N LEU A 784 -10.77 18.48 23.44
CA LEU A 784 -10.76 19.94 23.33
C LEU A 784 -12.18 20.52 23.21
N ASP A 785 -13.05 19.91 22.40
CA ASP A 785 -14.43 20.36 22.25
C ASP A 785 -15.23 20.20 23.55
N ALA A 786 -15.10 19.05 24.21
CA ALA A 786 -15.71 18.83 25.51
C ALA A 786 -15.19 19.80 26.58
N ALA A 787 -13.90 20.15 26.56
CA ALA A 787 -13.29 21.09 27.49
C ALA A 787 -13.74 22.54 27.25
N LYS A 788 -14.01 22.95 26.00
CA LYS A 788 -14.56 24.28 25.69
C LYS A 788 -16.01 24.41 26.17
N ASN A 789 -16.78 23.34 26.09
CA ASN A 789 -18.20 23.33 26.44
C ASN A 789 -18.48 22.93 27.90
N CYS A 790 -17.46 22.65 28.72
CA CYS A 790 -17.63 22.10 30.06
C CYS A 790 -18.33 23.04 31.07
N GLY A 791 -18.35 24.35 30.80
CA GLY A 791 -18.96 25.36 31.67
C GLY A 791 -20.45 25.62 31.43
N THR A 792 -21.07 25.00 30.41
CA THR A 792 -22.45 25.35 30.00
C THR A 792 -23.53 24.44 30.58
N ASP A 793 -23.21 23.18 30.89
CA ASP A 793 -24.19 22.17 31.35
C ASP A 793 -23.51 21.06 32.19
N ALA A 794 -24.23 20.50 33.16
CA ALA A 794 -23.79 19.35 33.95
C ALA A 794 -23.53 18.11 33.08
N THR A 795 -24.30 17.92 32.01
CA THR A 795 -24.08 16.81 31.05
C THR A 795 -22.77 16.96 30.27
N ALA A 796 -22.36 18.20 29.95
CA ALA A 796 -21.11 18.48 29.26
C ALA A 796 -19.89 18.15 30.16
N LEU A 797 -19.95 18.49 31.44
CA LEU A 797 -18.90 18.13 32.40
C LEU A 797 -18.81 16.62 32.64
N ALA A 798 -19.95 15.91 32.72
CA ALA A 798 -19.97 14.45 32.82
C ALA A 798 -19.34 13.79 31.57
N THR A 799 -19.62 14.34 30.39
CA THR A 799 -19.03 13.89 29.12
C THR A 799 -17.51 14.09 29.12
N LEU A 800 -17.02 15.27 29.55
CA LEU A 800 -15.59 15.55 29.66
C LEU A 800 -14.90 14.58 30.63
N ARG A 801 -15.51 14.29 31.80
CA ARG A 801 -14.96 13.32 32.77
C ARG A 801 -14.82 11.93 32.17
N SER A 802 -15.84 11.47 31.44
CA SER A 802 -15.81 10.16 30.77
C SER A 802 -14.72 10.09 29.70
N LEU A 803 -14.59 11.13 28.87
CA LEU A 803 -13.55 11.22 27.84
C LEU A 803 -12.15 11.27 28.46
N TRP A 804 -11.97 12.10 29.50
CA TRP A 804 -10.70 12.23 30.23
C TRP A 804 -10.27 10.91 30.86
N ALA A 805 -11.18 10.17 31.51
CA ALA A 805 -10.87 8.87 32.10
C ALA A 805 -10.33 7.87 31.08
N GLY A 806 -10.89 7.88 29.86
CA GLY A 806 -10.38 7.07 28.75
C GLY A 806 -8.99 7.51 28.28
N VAL A 807 -8.78 8.81 28.05
CA VAL A 807 -7.48 9.35 27.61
C VAL A 807 -6.39 9.10 28.65
N LEU A 808 -6.70 9.30 29.94
CA LEU A 808 -5.79 9.03 31.04
C LEU A 808 -5.37 7.57 31.04
N MET A 809 -6.31 6.63 30.94
CA MET A 809 -6.01 5.20 30.88
C MET A 809 -5.12 4.85 29.68
N MET A 810 -5.41 5.38 28.49
CA MET A 810 -4.58 5.15 27.30
C MET A 810 -3.16 5.67 27.48
N HIS A 811 -3.00 6.90 28.00
CA HIS A 811 -1.70 7.53 28.17
C HIS A 811 -0.87 6.80 29.25
N THR A 812 -1.46 6.50 30.42
CA THR A 812 -0.76 5.81 31.49
C THR A 812 -0.29 4.41 31.08
N GLU A 813 -1.13 3.62 30.42
CA GLU A 813 -0.73 2.28 29.97
C GLU A 813 0.31 2.35 28.83
N HIS A 814 0.22 3.35 27.96
CA HIS A 814 1.17 3.56 26.89
C HIS A 814 2.56 3.93 27.41
N GLY A 815 2.67 4.94 28.28
CA GLY A 815 3.95 5.34 28.89
C GLY A 815 4.58 4.20 29.69
N ARG A 816 3.75 3.39 30.39
CA ARG A 816 4.24 2.19 31.08
C ARG A 816 4.80 1.13 30.11
N HIS A 817 4.14 0.91 28.96
CA HIS A 817 4.67 0.01 27.92
C HIS A 817 5.99 0.51 27.36
N GLU A 818 6.14 1.82 27.24
CA GLU A 818 7.36 2.47 26.76
C GLU A 818 8.52 2.30 27.73
N ASP A 819 8.35 2.80 28.95
CA ASP A 819 9.41 2.87 29.95
C ASP A 819 9.85 1.48 30.44
N GLU A 820 8.89 0.60 30.75
CA GLU A 820 9.20 -0.70 31.37
C GLU A 820 9.68 -1.75 30.36
N ILE A 821 9.24 -1.65 29.10
CA ILE A 821 9.36 -2.74 28.12
C ILE A 821 10.06 -2.28 26.84
N ILE A 822 9.49 -1.31 26.12
CA ILE A 822 9.96 -0.95 24.77
C ILE A 822 11.33 -0.28 24.86
N PHE A 823 11.46 0.80 25.63
CA PHE A 823 12.70 1.57 25.78
C PHE A 823 13.81 0.77 26.45
N ARG A 824 13.46 -0.03 27.45
CA ARG A 824 14.39 -0.98 28.05
C ARG A 824 14.94 -1.96 27.01
N THR A 825 14.09 -2.57 26.20
CA THR A 825 14.53 -3.50 25.14
C THR A 825 15.31 -2.78 24.04
N TYR A 826 14.95 -1.53 23.72
CA TYR A 826 15.69 -0.71 22.78
C TYR A 826 17.10 -0.40 23.27
N ASN A 827 17.27 -0.04 24.55
CA ASN A 827 18.60 0.25 25.11
C ASN A 827 19.46 -1.00 25.25
N GLU A 828 18.86 -2.18 25.47
CA GLU A 828 19.56 -3.46 25.43
C GLU A 828 20.15 -3.76 24.04
N PHE A 829 19.44 -3.38 22.96
CA PHE A 829 19.87 -3.65 21.58
C PHE A 829 20.67 -2.49 20.95
N PHE A 830 20.32 -1.24 21.29
CA PHE A 830 20.94 0.01 20.87
C PHE A 830 21.32 0.83 22.12
N PRO A 831 22.54 0.69 22.64
CA PRO A 831 22.95 1.41 23.85
C PRO A 831 22.72 2.93 23.74
N ASN A 832 22.10 3.51 24.77
CA ASN A 832 21.81 4.95 24.92
C ASN A 832 20.89 5.57 23.85
N LEU A 833 19.99 4.78 23.25
CA LEU A 833 19.04 5.32 22.26
C LEU A 833 18.01 6.26 22.90
N THR A 834 17.49 5.92 24.08
CA THR A 834 16.33 6.61 24.69
C THR A 834 16.69 7.62 25.78
N HIS A 835 17.97 7.94 25.99
CA HIS A 835 18.44 8.82 27.09
C HIS A 835 17.73 10.19 27.12
N ASP A 836 17.36 10.74 25.95
CA ASP A 836 16.71 12.05 25.86
C ASP A 836 15.17 11.98 26.06
N ALA A 837 14.59 10.77 26.07
CA ALA A 837 13.15 10.52 26.19
C ALA A 837 12.68 10.60 27.65
N ASP A 838 13.45 10.04 28.58
CA ASP A 838 13.12 9.96 30.02
C ASP A 838 12.88 11.34 30.65
N HIS A 839 13.50 12.40 30.11
CA HIS A 839 13.35 13.77 30.63
C HIS A 839 12.04 14.46 30.22
N GLN A 840 11.32 13.97 29.20
CA GLN A 840 10.12 14.63 28.66
C GLN A 840 8.80 14.15 29.30
N HIS A 841 8.75 12.95 29.88
CA HIS A 841 7.51 12.40 30.50
C HIS A 841 7.05 13.22 31.72
N HIS A 842 8.00 13.82 32.47
CA HIS A 842 7.70 14.53 33.72
C HIS A 842 6.80 15.77 33.57
N GLU A 843 6.92 16.53 32.47
CA GLU A 843 6.08 17.72 32.26
C GLU A 843 4.64 17.34 31.89
N LEU A 844 4.46 16.27 31.12
CA LEU A 844 3.15 15.71 30.74
C LEU A 844 2.43 15.10 31.94
N ASP A 845 3.15 14.35 32.78
CA ASP A 845 2.60 13.76 34.01
C ASP A 845 2.09 14.84 34.97
N ALA A 846 2.80 15.96 35.09
CA ALA A 846 2.37 17.08 35.92
C ALA A 846 1.05 17.72 35.41
N LEU A 847 0.87 17.83 34.09
CA LEU A 847 -0.37 18.31 33.48
C LEU A 847 -1.53 17.31 33.66
N LEU A 848 -1.26 16.01 33.51
CA LEU A 848 -2.23 14.95 33.75
C LEU A 848 -2.78 14.99 35.18
N ASP A 849 -1.89 15.11 36.16
CA ASP A 849 -2.25 15.20 37.58
C ASP A 849 -3.04 16.48 37.89
N LYS A 850 -2.62 17.62 37.32
CA LYS A 850 -3.35 18.90 37.45
C LYS A 850 -4.80 18.75 36.96
N ILE A 851 -5.00 18.26 35.73
CA ILE A 851 -6.34 18.14 35.13
C ILE A 851 -7.20 17.13 35.91
N SER A 852 -6.61 16.00 36.31
CA SER A 852 -7.32 14.97 37.09
C SER A 852 -7.79 15.51 38.44
N LYS A 853 -6.97 16.31 39.13
CA LYS A 853 -7.35 16.99 40.39
C LYS A 853 -8.48 18.01 40.17
N MET A 854 -8.42 18.80 39.11
CA MET A 854 -9.47 19.78 38.79
C MET A 854 -10.82 19.11 38.49
N LEU A 855 -10.81 17.99 37.76
CA LEU A 855 -12.02 17.22 37.45
C LEU A 855 -12.61 16.51 38.68
N ALA A 856 -11.77 16.08 39.62
CA ALA A 856 -12.17 15.49 40.88
C ALA A 856 -12.69 16.53 41.90
N ALA A 857 -12.16 17.76 41.87
CA ALA A 857 -12.55 18.83 42.77
C ALA A 857 -13.85 19.55 42.33
N GLY A 858 -14.19 19.55 41.03
CA GLY A 858 -15.45 20.11 40.55
C GLY A 858 -16.66 19.30 41.05
N GLY A 859 -17.75 19.98 41.44
CA GLY A 859 -19.01 19.31 41.78
C GLY A 859 -19.74 18.75 40.56
N GLU A 860 -21.08 18.77 40.57
CA GLU A 860 -21.89 18.47 39.37
C GLU A 860 -21.77 19.56 38.29
N THR A 861 -21.35 20.77 38.66
CA THR A 861 -21.11 21.91 37.76
C THR A 861 -19.81 22.64 38.14
N LEU A 862 -19.19 23.30 37.17
CA LEU A 862 -18.01 24.16 37.35
C LEU A 862 -18.38 25.63 37.09
N SER A 863 -17.85 26.55 37.90
CA SER A 863 -18.01 27.98 37.69
C SER A 863 -17.20 28.45 36.47
N GLY A 864 -17.60 29.55 35.84
CA GLY A 864 -17.00 30.03 34.58
C GLY A 864 -15.47 30.23 34.61
N ALA A 865 -14.92 30.66 35.76
CA ALA A 865 -13.47 30.81 35.93
C ALA A 865 -12.74 29.45 36.02
N ALA A 866 -13.30 28.49 36.77
CA ALA A 866 -12.72 27.15 36.91
C ALA A 866 -12.87 26.32 35.62
N ALA A 867 -13.96 26.51 34.88
CA ALA A 867 -14.15 25.93 33.55
C ALA A 867 -13.14 26.49 32.54
N GLY A 868 -12.84 27.79 32.59
CA GLY A 868 -11.81 28.42 31.77
C GLY A 868 -10.41 27.86 32.05
N GLU A 869 -10.02 27.75 33.32
CA GLU A 869 -8.71 27.20 33.70
C GLU A 869 -8.57 25.72 33.29
N LEU A 870 -9.66 24.94 33.42
CA LEU A 870 -9.67 23.54 32.98
C LEU A 870 -9.51 23.43 31.46
N SER A 871 -10.19 24.30 30.69
CA SER A 871 -10.08 24.36 29.25
C SER A 871 -8.65 24.66 28.79
N GLU A 872 -8.01 25.66 29.42
CA GLU A 872 -6.63 26.04 29.12
C GLU A 872 -5.63 24.94 29.49
N ALA A 873 -5.84 24.26 30.63
CA ALA A 873 -5.00 23.13 31.04
C ALA A 873 -5.08 21.97 30.04
N VAL A 874 -6.29 21.62 29.58
CA VAL A 874 -6.51 20.59 28.56
C VAL A 874 -5.90 20.99 27.21
N GLU A 875 -6.02 22.25 26.81
CA GLU A 875 -5.39 22.77 25.57
C GLU A 875 -3.87 22.65 25.63
N LYS A 876 -3.27 23.03 26.77
CA LYS A 876 -1.83 22.87 26.99
C LYS A 876 -1.41 21.39 26.96
N TYR A 877 -2.14 20.51 27.65
CA TYR A 877 -1.87 19.08 27.63
C TYR A 877 -1.88 18.49 26.22
N VAL A 878 -2.92 18.79 25.42
CA VAL A 878 -3.02 18.28 24.04
C VAL A 878 -1.85 18.75 23.19
N LYS A 879 -1.44 20.02 23.33
CA LYS A 879 -0.31 20.58 22.59
C LYS A 879 1.01 19.88 22.92
N GLU A 880 1.30 19.70 24.20
CA GLU A 880 2.53 19.02 24.65
C GLU A 880 2.51 17.53 24.30
N LEU A 881 1.35 16.86 24.43
CA LEU A 881 1.17 15.46 24.04
C LEU A 881 1.46 15.27 22.54
N GLU A 882 0.90 16.13 21.67
CA GLU A 882 1.16 16.06 20.23
C GLU A 882 2.65 16.24 19.91
N ALA A 883 3.34 17.16 20.59
CA ALA A 883 4.77 17.41 20.39
C ALA A 883 5.63 16.22 20.84
N HIS A 884 5.32 15.65 21.99
CA HIS A 884 6.01 14.49 22.55
C HIS A 884 5.86 13.25 21.67
N LEU A 885 4.63 12.85 21.34
CA LEU A 885 4.37 11.69 20.48
C LEU A 885 5.06 11.80 19.11
N ARG A 886 5.17 13.01 18.56
CA ARG A 886 5.87 13.26 17.29
C ARG A 886 7.38 13.12 17.43
N TRP A 887 7.95 13.65 18.51
CA TRP A 887 9.38 13.55 18.76
C TRP A 887 9.82 12.07 18.80
N GLU A 888 9.08 11.21 19.49
CA GLU A 888 9.40 9.79 19.57
C GLU A 888 9.28 9.05 18.22
N GLU A 889 8.25 9.37 17.44
CA GLU A 889 8.09 8.80 16.10
C GLU A 889 9.28 9.13 15.19
N ASP A 890 9.74 10.37 15.22
CA ASP A 890 10.82 10.87 14.37
C ASP A 890 12.21 10.43 14.85
N HIS A 891 12.43 10.32 16.17
CA HIS A 891 13.76 10.14 16.76
C HIS A 891 14.01 8.71 17.27
N LEU A 892 13.00 8.05 17.83
CA LEU A 892 13.14 6.75 18.47
C LEU A 892 12.68 5.61 17.58
N GLN A 893 11.53 5.71 16.91
CA GLN A 893 10.93 4.56 16.22
C GLN A 893 11.61 4.15 14.91
N ALA A 894 12.31 5.06 14.24
CA ALA A 894 12.88 4.81 12.92
C ALA A 894 13.96 3.71 12.93
N MET A 895 14.78 3.67 13.99
CA MET A 895 15.89 2.72 14.14
C MET A 895 15.41 1.29 14.47
N PRO A 896 14.64 1.09 15.55
CA PRO A 896 14.10 -0.22 15.94
C PRO A 896 13.29 -0.90 14.84
N ARG A 897 12.42 -0.16 14.13
CA ARG A 897 11.60 -0.72 13.04
C ARG A 897 12.43 -1.32 11.89
N LYS A 898 13.65 -0.82 11.69
CA LYS A 898 14.51 -1.22 10.59
C LYS A 898 15.45 -2.37 10.97
N TYR A 899 15.87 -2.42 12.23
CA TYR A 899 17.01 -3.23 12.65
C TYR A 899 16.66 -4.29 13.71
N ILE A 900 15.55 -4.15 14.45
CA ILE A 900 15.14 -5.19 15.41
C ILE A 900 14.65 -6.43 14.66
N PRO A 901 15.16 -7.63 14.99
CA PRO A 901 14.66 -8.89 14.43
C PRO A 901 13.18 -9.12 14.73
N LEU A 902 12.46 -9.75 13.82
CA LEU A 902 11.01 -9.97 13.94
C LEU A 902 10.63 -10.75 15.23
N GLY A 903 11.42 -11.76 15.59
CA GLY A 903 11.19 -12.54 16.81
C GLY A 903 11.23 -11.68 18.08
N LEU A 904 12.21 -10.78 18.19
CA LEU A 904 12.31 -9.84 19.32
C LEU A 904 11.16 -8.82 19.29
N ALA A 905 10.80 -8.32 18.11
CA ALA A 905 9.66 -7.41 17.96
C ALA A 905 8.34 -8.04 18.46
N LYS A 906 8.07 -9.32 18.14
CA LYS A 906 6.90 -10.04 18.66
C LYS A 906 6.94 -10.18 20.19
N GLN A 907 8.12 -10.49 20.76
CA GLN A 907 8.30 -10.61 22.21
C GLN A 907 8.03 -9.29 22.95
N ILE A 908 8.44 -8.15 22.38
CA ILE A 908 8.13 -6.82 22.95
C ILE A 908 6.60 -6.67 23.10
N ILE A 909 5.85 -6.91 22.03
CA ILE A 909 4.38 -6.75 22.06
C ILE A 909 3.72 -7.77 22.99
N ALA A 910 4.20 -9.02 23.02
CA ALA A 910 3.72 -10.03 23.95
C ALA A 910 3.96 -9.63 25.42
N LYS A 911 5.11 -9.01 25.72
CA LYS A 911 5.41 -8.45 27.04
C LYS A 911 4.48 -7.28 27.38
N CYS A 912 4.23 -6.35 26.45
CA CYS A 912 3.27 -5.24 26.64
C CYS A 912 1.86 -5.77 26.96
N TRP A 913 1.41 -6.80 26.24
CA TRP A 913 0.13 -7.43 26.54
C TRP A 913 0.10 -8.07 27.93
N ALA A 914 1.15 -8.80 28.29
CA ALA A 914 1.25 -9.51 29.57
C ALA A 914 1.40 -8.56 30.78
N SER A 915 1.93 -7.35 30.57
CA SER A 915 2.15 -6.39 31.65
C SER A 915 0.88 -5.65 32.05
N THR A 916 -0.13 -5.55 31.18
CA THR A 916 -1.45 -4.97 31.46
C THR A 916 -2.44 -6.05 31.89
N ASP A 917 -3.24 -5.77 32.92
CA ASP A 917 -4.22 -6.74 33.40
C ASP A 917 -5.40 -6.95 32.44
N ALA A 918 -6.06 -8.09 32.57
CA ALA A 918 -7.14 -8.47 31.66
C ALA A 918 -8.35 -7.53 31.72
N ARG A 919 -8.66 -6.93 32.89
CA ARG A 919 -9.82 -6.03 33.04
C ARG A 919 -9.55 -4.71 32.34
N THR A 920 -8.33 -4.19 32.46
CA THR A 920 -7.89 -2.99 31.74
C THR A 920 -7.94 -3.23 30.24
N TRP A 921 -7.46 -4.38 29.73
CA TRP A 921 -7.55 -4.71 28.30
C TRP A 921 -9.00 -4.76 27.76
N HIS A 922 -9.97 -5.17 28.57
CA HIS A 922 -11.39 -5.17 28.17
C HIS A 922 -11.93 -3.77 27.84
N VAL A 923 -11.33 -2.72 28.41
CA VAL A 923 -11.70 -1.32 28.18
C VAL A 923 -10.72 -0.66 27.20
N LEU A 924 -9.42 -0.88 27.38
CA LEU A 924 -8.36 -0.24 26.62
C LEU A 924 -8.37 -0.65 25.15
N LEU A 925 -8.57 -1.94 24.82
CA LEU A 925 -8.51 -2.40 23.43
C LEU A 925 -9.62 -1.80 22.55
N PRO A 926 -10.92 -1.82 22.96
CA PRO A 926 -11.96 -1.09 22.24
C PRO A 926 -11.69 0.40 22.15
N LEU A 927 -11.25 1.02 23.25
CA LEU A 927 -10.99 2.45 23.32
C LEU A 927 -9.89 2.90 22.35
N LEU A 928 -8.78 2.15 22.26
CA LEU A 928 -7.73 2.41 21.28
C LEU A 928 -8.26 2.30 19.84
N VAL A 929 -9.06 1.27 19.56
CA VAL A 929 -9.64 1.04 18.23
C VAL A 929 -10.65 2.12 17.85
N GLU A 930 -11.47 2.60 18.77
CA GLU A 930 -12.46 3.65 18.51
C GLU A 930 -11.82 5.02 18.28
N ASN A 931 -10.77 5.34 19.04
CA ASN A 931 -10.08 6.62 18.91
C ASN A 931 -9.09 6.68 17.74
N MET A 932 -8.79 5.55 17.08
CA MET A 932 -8.06 5.59 15.81
C MET A 932 -8.94 6.20 14.71
N PRO A 933 -8.50 7.31 14.10
CA PRO A 933 -9.32 8.04 13.14
C PRO A 933 -9.63 7.19 11.90
N MET A 934 -8.69 6.36 11.43
CA MET A 934 -8.83 5.66 10.16
C MET A 934 -9.12 4.17 10.33
N SER A 935 -10.09 3.65 9.58
CA SER A 935 -10.48 2.23 9.62
C SER A 935 -9.33 1.24 9.42
N PHE A 936 -8.32 1.56 8.60
CA PHE A 936 -7.17 0.66 8.41
C PHE A 936 -6.19 0.66 9.59
N GLN A 937 -6.08 1.74 10.36
CA GLN A 937 -5.23 1.78 11.55
C GLN A 937 -5.75 0.78 12.57
N ARG A 938 -7.08 0.76 12.77
CA ARG A 938 -7.81 -0.20 13.61
C ARG A 938 -7.45 -1.64 13.26
N VAL A 939 -7.57 -1.97 11.97
CA VAL A 939 -7.23 -3.30 11.43
C VAL A 939 -5.76 -3.63 11.65
N ARG A 940 -4.85 -2.68 11.38
CA ARG A 940 -3.40 -2.91 11.55
C ARG A 940 -3.03 -3.12 13.00
N PHE A 941 -3.63 -2.38 13.92
CA PHE A 941 -3.38 -2.53 15.35
C PHE A 941 -3.71 -3.93 15.81
N ILE A 942 -4.89 -4.43 15.43
CA ILE A 942 -5.31 -5.81 15.72
C ILE A 942 -4.36 -6.83 15.09
N LYS A 943 -3.92 -6.59 13.85
CA LYS A 943 -2.93 -7.45 13.19
C LYS A 943 -1.58 -7.45 13.91
N THR A 944 -1.13 -6.35 14.54
CA THR A 944 0.10 -6.35 15.35
C THR A 944 -0.01 -7.27 16.57
N LEU A 945 -1.17 -7.29 17.23
CA LEU A 945 -1.44 -8.18 18.37
C LEU A 945 -1.52 -9.63 17.93
N LEU A 946 -2.28 -9.92 16.86
CA LEU A 946 -2.41 -11.27 16.30
C LEU A 946 -1.09 -11.86 15.84
N TRP A 947 -0.23 -11.04 15.24
CA TRP A 947 1.04 -11.54 14.72
C TRP A 947 2.04 -11.88 15.83
N SER A 948 1.87 -11.24 16.99
CA SER A 948 2.71 -11.45 18.17
C SER A 948 2.16 -12.56 19.07
N MET A 949 0.83 -12.73 19.12
CA MET A 949 0.12 -13.67 19.99
C MET A 949 -1.07 -14.32 19.26
N PRO A 950 -0.84 -15.14 18.22
CA PRO A 950 -1.91 -15.73 17.42
C PRO A 950 -2.85 -16.64 18.23
N GLU A 951 -2.36 -17.24 19.31
CA GLU A 951 -3.12 -18.09 20.22
C GLU A 951 -4.26 -17.36 20.95
N ARG A 952 -4.24 -16.02 20.97
CA ARG A 952 -5.25 -15.16 21.61
C ARG A 952 -6.30 -14.61 20.64
N CYS A 953 -6.34 -15.06 19.38
CA CYS A 953 -7.19 -14.47 18.34
C CYS A 953 -8.67 -14.31 18.73
N HIS A 954 -9.29 -15.34 19.30
CA HIS A 954 -10.69 -15.30 19.73
C HIS A 954 -10.90 -14.39 20.95
N GLN A 955 -9.88 -14.24 21.80
CA GLN A 955 -9.95 -13.34 22.96
C GLN A 955 -10.04 -11.89 22.48
N PHE A 956 -9.19 -11.49 21.51
CA PHE A 956 -9.24 -10.17 20.91
C PHE A 956 -10.60 -9.89 20.27
N GLY A 957 -11.12 -10.84 19.48
CA GLY A 957 -12.42 -10.69 18.85
C GLY A 957 -13.57 -10.62 19.84
N LEU A 958 -13.53 -11.35 20.96
CA LEU A 958 -14.58 -11.30 21.97
C LEU A 958 -14.61 -9.95 22.70
N ILE A 959 -13.43 -9.37 22.99
CA ILE A 959 -13.32 -8.04 23.59
C ILE A 959 -13.90 -7.00 22.63
N LEU A 960 -13.46 -7.01 21.37
CA LEU A 960 -13.88 -6.05 20.37
C LEU A 960 -15.36 -6.17 20.02
N ALA A 961 -15.88 -7.38 19.81
CA ALA A 961 -17.28 -7.58 19.44
C ALA A 961 -18.28 -7.08 20.50
N LYS A 962 -17.85 -6.96 21.76
CA LYS A 962 -18.64 -6.38 22.85
C LYS A 962 -18.37 -4.90 23.07
N GLY A 963 -17.19 -4.42 22.70
CA GLY A 963 -16.69 -3.10 23.05
C GLY A 963 -16.77 -2.05 21.95
N VAL A 964 -16.91 -2.43 20.67
CA VAL A 964 -16.99 -1.49 19.55
C VAL A 964 -18.37 -1.54 18.87
N ASP A 965 -18.73 -0.48 18.16
CA ASP A 965 -19.99 -0.41 17.42
C ASP A 965 -20.09 -1.46 16.29
N ALA A 966 -21.31 -1.81 15.90
CA ALA A 966 -21.59 -2.86 14.92
C ALA A 966 -21.05 -2.57 13.51
N VAL A 967 -20.80 -1.31 13.14
CA VAL A 967 -20.21 -0.93 11.85
C VAL A 967 -18.70 -1.13 11.91
N THR A 968 -18.04 -0.64 12.96
CA THR A 968 -16.60 -0.86 13.19
C THR A 968 -16.28 -2.34 13.29
N TRP A 969 -17.08 -3.11 14.04
CA TRP A 969 -16.93 -4.57 14.14
C TRP A 969 -17.00 -5.24 12.76
N ARG A 970 -18.02 -4.93 11.96
CA ARG A 970 -18.19 -5.47 10.59
C ARG A 970 -17.01 -5.13 9.68
N ARG A 971 -16.48 -3.90 9.74
CA ARG A 971 -15.30 -3.49 8.96
C ARG A 971 -14.04 -4.25 9.37
N ILE A 972 -13.83 -4.45 10.68
CA ILE A 972 -12.68 -5.20 11.19
C ILE A 972 -12.73 -6.66 10.74
N ILE A 973 -13.86 -7.36 10.96
CA ILE A 973 -13.95 -8.79 10.62
C ILE A 973 -13.93 -9.05 9.11
N ALA A 974 -14.30 -8.06 8.28
CA ALA A 974 -14.13 -8.15 6.84
C ALA A 974 -12.65 -8.22 6.44
N GLU A 975 -11.75 -7.63 7.23
CA GLU A 975 -10.30 -7.53 6.99
C GLU A 975 -9.48 -8.55 7.80
N VAL A 976 -10.03 -9.01 8.92
CA VAL A 976 -9.43 -9.94 9.88
C VAL A 976 -10.47 -10.98 10.30
N PRO A 977 -10.84 -11.94 9.44
CA PRO A 977 -11.89 -12.91 9.76
C PRO A 977 -11.50 -13.86 10.90
N GLU A 978 -10.20 -13.97 11.20
CA GLU A 978 -9.64 -14.94 12.15
C GLU A 978 -9.98 -14.62 13.62
N ILE A 979 -10.36 -13.38 13.93
CA ILE A 979 -10.73 -12.99 15.31
C ILE A 979 -12.16 -13.38 15.67
N ILE A 980 -12.99 -13.80 14.71
CA ILE A 980 -14.40 -14.07 14.95
C ILE A 980 -14.55 -15.14 16.04
N PRO A 981 -15.19 -14.83 17.19
CA PRO A 981 -15.33 -15.78 18.28
C PRO A 981 -16.19 -16.97 17.86
N ARG A 982 -15.72 -18.19 18.10
CA ARG A 982 -16.50 -19.39 17.81
C ARG A 982 -17.67 -19.52 18.80
N GLY A 983 -18.85 -19.92 18.29
CA GLY A 983 -20.01 -20.23 19.12
C GLY A 983 -20.79 -19.02 19.63
N VAL A 984 -20.45 -17.80 19.21
CA VAL A 984 -21.18 -16.58 19.58
C VAL A 984 -22.09 -16.18 18.42
N ASN A 985 -23.41 -16.20 18.64
CA ASN A 985 -24.41 -15.85 17.63
C ASN A 985 -24.57 -14.31 17.56
N MET A 986 -23.52 -13.62 17.10
CA MET A 986 -23.53 -12.18 16.85
C MET A 986 -23.86 -11.95 15.38
N TYR A 987 -24.99 -11.27 15.11
CA TYR A 987 -25.60 -11.00 13.80
C TYR A 987 -24.63 -11.07 12.62
N TRP A 988 -24.66 -12.21 11.95
CA TRP A 988 -23.87 -12.51 10.78
C TRP A 988 -24.74 -12.30 9.54
N GLU A 989 -24.54 -11.20 8.82
CA GLU A 989 -24.94 -11.11 7.43
C GLU A 989 -23.73 -11.53 6.57
N ARG A 990 -23.83 -12.68 5.89
CA ARG A 990 -22.89 -13.06 4.84
C ARG A 990 -22.84 -11.93 3.81
N TYR A 991 -21.75 -11.18 3.77
CA TYR A 991 -21.38 -10.40 2.59
C TYR A 991 -20.84 -11.39 1.56
N TYR A 992 -21.73 -11.87 0.69
CA TYR A 992 -21.35 -12.37 -0.63
C TYR A 992 -21.55 -11.25 -1.65
#